data_AF-A0AA35JFL5-F1
#
_entry.id   AF-A0AA35JFL5-F1
#
_cell.length_a   1.000
_cell.length_b   1.000
_cell.length_c   1.000
_cell.angle_alpha   90.00
_cell.angle_beta   90.00
_cell.angle_gamma   90.00
#
_symmetry.space_group_name_H-M   'P 1'
#
loop_
_entity.id
_entity.type
_entity.pdbx_description
1 polymer ?
#
loop_
_entity_poly.entity_id
_entity_poly.type
_entity_poly.pdbx_seq_one_letter_code
_entity_poly.pdbx_strand_id
1 'polypeptide(L)'
;MLLRVNIAFNFKEHVLRRSFHSLTNLQKTQVKERLQELERHDFILNKTSKQLESLKSKKRRHLKKLQKSAYPKDQALHILRKIHNVNNETLADAKLGPTSQADLKFLALTKDKRLFYTILGVNGEQLRDAKLIAKDVQKFLKRGQLEKAVFLARLAKKKGVVGMNLIMKHYFEIVKSQQNAVDIFNWRKKWGIPIDEHSITILFSGFSRQDNLVSKKYGELVLKIVDGLNDKNELTEMEYNTALAALINCTDETLVFKLLNKKCPGLKKDSITYTLMIRSCTRISDEKNFMVVLNDLINKIPRHCVDPKLFFAYCEVICNRRFSKIENQDMGLWALSEYFQFDKTIFRKYLQPSGFPELVPLSYWDINEPFPLNTHVMGLFMNYCLKNKKFDLAIEAFQALEARNNKMLDLDIYHKYMETLTTARPTTCGEECLDIYERIDLSAPHISITKRSLILVYNAFQRQSLKAVTNKDESKTENLLRKIRKFIDSTEAKYSSKLNCKVYGLKSWKFLFPILKSLNMHDKVATVELKSVLDEYLKFLLIVAVENGVEASPEDRRFVALEGIRLVKILTERIKLPTLDSEEIATLKGIERSKFLARRHLLRLKQMLLEDLADIEGMPENKNGGENNNIDANREGVFEDVVELILETSYERF
;
A
#
# COMPACT_ATOMS: atom_id res chain seq x y z
N MET A 1 108.43 -7.24 6.72
CA MET A 1 108.39 -6.07 5.81
C MET A 1 106.93 -5.61 5.76
N LEU A 2 106.56 -4.63 6.60
CA LEU A 2 106.28 -3.22 6.22
C LEU A 2 105.16 -3.15 5.16
N LEU A 3 103.96 -2.63 5.41
CA LEU A 3 103.57 -1.48 6.24
C LEU A 3 102.16 -1.64 6.83
N ARG A 4 102.05 -1.38 8.15
CA ARG A 4 100.82 -0.89 8.79
C ARG A 4 100.71 0.60 8.51
N VAL A 5 99.59 1.04 7.96
CA VAL A 5 99.20 2.45 8.01
C VAL A 5 97.88 2.51 8.78
N ASN A 6 98.00 2.78 10.08
CA ASN A 6 96.91 3.31 10.89
C ASN A 6 96.78 4.79 10.54
N ILE A 7 95.65 5.18 9.98
CA ILE A 7 95.23 6.58 9.95
C ILE A 7 93.86 6.62 10.63
N ALA A 8 93.89 7.05 11.89
CA ALA A 8 92.72 7.53 12.59
C ALA A 8 92.44 8.96 12.11
N PHE A 9 91.30 9.17 11.45
CA PHE A 9 90.72 10.50 11.30
C PHE A 9 89.28 10.46 11.84
N ASN A 10 89.13 11.04 13.03
CA ASN A 10 87.85 11.40 13.61
C ASN A 10 87.46 12.78 13.05
N PHE A 11 86.44 12.82 12.20
CA PHE A 11 85.69 14.05 11.95
C PHE A 11 84.30 13.90 12.55
N LYS A 12 84.11 14.53 13.72
CA LYS A 12 82.80 14.93 14.23
C LYS A 12 82.31 16.10 13.37
N GLU A 13 81.53 15.81 12.35
CA GLU A 13 80.60 16.77 11.78
C GLU A 13 79.25 16.09 11.57
N HIS A 14 78.21 16.75 12.08
CA HIS A 14 76.82 16.34 12.03
C HIS A 14 76.32 16.25 10.59
N VAL A 15 76.52 15.09 9.94
CA VAL A 15 75.71 14.75 8.77
C VAL A 15 74.37 14.27 9.30
N LEU A 16 73.38 15.16 9.24
CA LEU A 16 71.96 14.83 9.20
C LEU A 16 71.70 13.84 8.05
N ARG A 17 72.00 12.56 8.27
CA ARG A 17 71.50 11.49 7.43
C ARG A 17 69.99 11.48 7.64
N ARG A 18 69.28 12.15 6.74
CA ARG A 18 67.91 11.78 6.38
C ARG A 18 67.94 10.28 6.15
N SER A 19 67.48 9.51 7.14
CA SER A 19 67.14 8.13 6.93
C SER A 19 66.01 8.16 5.92
N PHE A 20 66.33 7.95 4.64
CA PHE A 20 65.33 7.46 3.72
C PHE A 20 64.72 6.26 4.43
N HIS A 21 63.43 6.34 4.74
CA HIS A 21 62.67 5.16 5.12
C HIS A 21 62.87 4.17 3.97
N SER A 22 63.83 3.26 4.13
CA SER A 22 63.85 2.04 3.37
C SER A 22 62.50 1.44 3.65
N LEU A 23 61.59 1.55 2.70
CA LEU A 23 60.34 0.82 2.69
C LEU A 23 60.74 -0.63 2.92
N THR A 24 60.58 -1.09 4.16
CA THR A 24 60.77 -2.48 4.51
C THR A 24 59.76 -3.23 3.66
N ASN A 25 60.24 -3.84 2.58
CA ASN A 25 59.47 -4.68 1.68
C ASN A 25 58.81 -5.79 2.51
N LEU A 26 57.59 -5.53 2.95
CA LEU A 26 56.87 -6.29 3.98
C LEU A 26 56.28 -7.62 3.46
N GLN A 27 56.61 -8.02 2.23
CA GLN A 27 56.24 -9.32 1.66
C GLN A 27 57.32 -9.81 0.70
N LYS A 28 58.50 -10.19 1.22
CA LYS A 28 59.31 -11.15 0.49
C LYS A 28 58.64 -12.52 0.64
N THR A 29 58.32 -13.17 -0.47
CA THR A 29 57.85 -14.57 -0.45
C THR A 29 58.94 -15.44 0.18
N GLN A 30 58.56 -16.49 0.92
CA GLN A 30 59.53 -17.41 1.54
C GLN A 30 60.57 -17.94 0.54
N VAL A 31 60.15 -18.06 -0.72
CA VAL A 31 61.00 -18.46 -1.84
C VAL A 31 62.04 -17.39 -2.18
N LYS A 32 61.67 -16.11 -2.25
CA LYS A 32 62.63 -15.01 -2.50
C LYS A 32 63.61 -14.80 -1.34
N GLU A 33 63.18 -14.98 -0.09
CA GLU A 33 64.11 -14.92 1.05
C GLU A 33 65.09 -16.09 1.03
N ARG A 34 64.61 -17.31 0.75
CA ARG A 34 65.47 -18.49 0.64
C ARG A 34 66.40 -18.43 -0.56
N LEU A 35 65.96 -17.90 -1.69
CA LEU A 35 66.82 -17.67 -2.85
C LEU A 35 67.91 -16.65 -2.55
N GLN A 36 67.60 -15.56 -1.83
CA GLN A 36 68.60 -14.57 -1.43
C GLN A 36 69.57 -15.10 -0.37
N GLU A 37 69.15 -15.99 0.52
CA GLU A 37 70.04 -16.67 1.47
C GLU A 37 70.94 -17.69 0.77
N LEU A 38 70.40 -18.40 -0.23
CA LEU A 38 71.15 -19.35 -1.06
C LEU A 38 72.16 -18.63 -1.95
N GLU A 39 71.80 -17.49 -2.54
CA GLU A 39 72.68 -16.64 -3.37
C GLU A 39 73.80 -15.95 -2.56
N ARG A 40 73.65 -15.83 -1.23
CA ARG A 40 74.65 -15.18 -0.35
C ARG A 40 75.55 -16.17 0.39
N HIS A 41 75.10 -17.39 0.61
CA HIS A 41 75.78 -18.33 1.49
C HIS A 41 75.92 -19.75 0.89
N ASP A 42 75.44 -20.00 -0.33
CA ASP A 42 75.47 -21.30 -1.06
C ASP A 42 74.79 -22.50 -0.35
N PHE A 43 74.19 -22.30 0.82
CA PHE A 43 73.35 -23.29 1.51
C PHE A 43 72.15 -22.63 2.21
N ILE A 44 71.01 -23.32 2.22
CA ILE A 44 69.83 -22.86 2.98
C ILE A 44 69.95 -23.36 4.42
N LEU A 45 70.18 -22.46 5.38
CA LEU A 45 70.09 -22.78 6.80
C LEU A 45 68.65 -23.16 7.16
N ASN A 46 68.46 -24.38 7.68
CA ASN A 46 67.21 -24.75 8.31
C ASN A 46 66.97 -23.84 9.52
N LYS A 47 65.77 -23.24 9.59
CA LYS A 47 65.41 -22.34 10.69
C LYS A 47 65.55 -23.09 12.02
N THR A 48 66.31 -22.52 12.94
CA THR A 48 66.53 -23.12 14.26
C THR A 48 65.22 -23.20 15.05
N SER A 49 65.13 -24.13 16.01
CA SER A 49 63.95 -24.30 16.88
C SER A 49 63.49 -22.98 17.51
N LYS A 50 64.43 -22.17 18.00
CA LYS A 50 64.18 -20.82 18.56
C LYS A 50 63.62 -19.83 17.54
N GLN A 51 64.09 -19.86 16.28
CA GLN A 51 63.56 -19.01 15.21
C GLN A 51 62.15 -19.44 14.79
N LEU A 52 61.88 -20.74 14.73
CA LEU A 52 60.54 -21.28 14.46
C LEU A 52 59.55 -20.89 15.57
N GLU A 53 59.96 -20.93 16.83
CA GLU A 53 59.14 -20.46 17.97
C GLU A 53 58.88 -18.96 17.92
N SER A 54 59.88 -18.15 17.58
CA SER A 54 59.72 -16.70 17.34
C SER A 54 58.73 -16.42 16.20
N LEU A 55 58.79 -17.17 15.10
CA LEU A 55 57.83 -17.03 14.00
C LEU A 55 56.42 -17.49 14.40
N LYS A 56 56.30 -18.61 15.12
CA LYS A 56 55.03 -19.08 15.68
C LYS A 56 54.44 -18.07 16.66
N SER A 57 55.26 -17.44 17.50
CA SER A 57 54.81 -16.42 18.45
C SER A 57 54.41 -15.12 17.75
N LYS A 58 55.14 -14.68 16.72
CA LYS A 58 54.76 -13.56 15.84
C LYS A 58 53.43 -13.84 15.14
N LYS A 59 53.24 -15.03 14.57
CA LYS A 59 51.97 -15.46 13.95
C LYS A 59 50.83 -15.50 14.98
N ARG A 60 51.05 -16.05 16.18
CA ARG A 60 50.08 -16.05 17.29
C ARG A 60 49.71 -14.64 17.75
N ARG A 61 50.69 -13.73 17.89
CA ARG A 61 50.44 -12.31 18.21
C ARG A 61 49.65 -11.61 17.12
N HIS A 62 49.93 -11.91 15.86
CA HIS A 62 49.19 -11.38 14.72
C HIS A 62 47.74 -11.89 14.73
N LEU A 63 47.52 -13.18 14.92
CA LEU A 63 46.19 -13.79 15.06
C LEU A 63 45.41 -13.21 16.25
N LYS A 64 46.04 -13.06 17.42
CA LYS A 64 45.41 -12.40 18.58
C LYS A 64 45.03 -10.93 18.33
N LYS A 65 45.85 -10.18 17.59
CA LYS A 65 45.52 -8.80 17.16
C LYS A 65 44.34 -8.78 16.18
N LEU A 66 44.23 -9.81 15.36
CA LEU A 66 43.22 -10.01 14.34
C LEU A 66 41.88 -10.52 14.90
N GLN A 67 41.91 -11.31 15.98
CA GLN A 67 40.77 -11.90 16.70
C GLN A 67 40.41 -11.11 17.96
N LYS A 68 40.48 -9.78 17.92
CA LYS A 68 40.01 -8.98 19.06
C LYS A 68 38.50 -9.20 19.24
N SER A 69 38.13 -9.76 20.38
CA SER A 69 36.74 -9.92 20.81
C SER A 69 36.23 -8.66 21.52
N ALA A 70 34.91 -8.55 21.60
CA ALA A 70 34.23 -7.58 22.45
C ALA A 70 34.70 -7.71 23.91
N TYR A 71 34.69 -6.59 24.66
CA TYR A 71 34.86 -6.65 26.12
C TYR A 71 33.64 -7.30 26.79
N PRO A 72 33.80 -7.93 27.96
CA PRO A 72 32.67 -8.17 28.85
C PRO A 72 31.96 -6.86 29.21
N LYS A 73 30.64 -6.91 29.45
CA LYS A 73 29.83 -5.71 29.72
C LYS A 73 30.37 -4.89 30.89
N ASP A 74 30.76 -5.56 31.97
CA ASP A 74 31.27 -4.90 33.18
C ASP A 74 32.62 -4.20 32.93
N GLN A 75 33.47 -4.81 32.10
CA GLN A 75 34.73 -4.21 31.70
C GLN A 75 34.52 -3.00 30.77
N ALA A 76 33.53 -3.06 29.88
CA ALA A 76 33.16 -1.93 29.02
C ALA A 76 32.62 -0.76 29.84
N LEU A 77 31.76 -1.02 30.83
CA LEU A 77 31.24 -0.01 31.76
C LEU A 77 32.36 0.62 32.59
N HIS A 78 33.29 -0.19 33.11
CA HIS A 78 34.45 0.32 33.84
C HIS A 78 35.35 1.21 32.96
N ILE A 79 35.58 0.83 31.70
CA ILE A 79 36.36 1.65 30.75
C ILE A 79 35.67 2.98 30.47
N LEU A 80 34.34 2.97 30.27
CA LEU A 80 33.55 4.19 30.07
C LEU A 80 33.58 5.12 31.29
N ARG A 81 33.56 4.56 32.51
CA ARG A 81 33.70 5.32 33.77
C ARG A 81 35.08 5.95 33.89
N LYS A 82 36.15 5.16 33.69
CA LYS A 82 37.53 5.55 34.03
C LYS A 82 38.20 6.41 32.97
N ILE A 83 37.92 6.19 31.68
CA ILE A 83 38.61 6.86 30.57
C ILE A 83 37.79 8.03 30.02
N HIS A 84 36.46 7.93 30.06
CA HIS A 84 35.56 8.90 29.43
C HIS A 84 34.72 9.74 30.41
N ASN A 85 34.94 9.61 31.73
CA ASN A 85 34.29 10.39 32.79
C ASN A 85 32.75 10.51 32.65
N VAL A 86 32.08 9.42 32.30
CA VAL A 86 30.61 9.40 32.17
C VAL A 86 29.97 9.24 33.55
N ASN A 87 29.01 10.10 33.91
CA ASN A 87 28.29 10.08 35.19
C ASN A 87 27.54 8.75 35.43
N ASN A 88 27.54 8.28 36.68
CA ASN A 88 26.97 6.98 37.07
C ASN A 88 25.48 6.83 36.76
N GLU A 89 24.69 7.92 36.85
CA GLU A 89 23.25 7.93 36.56
C GLU A 89 22.98 7.60 35.08
N THR A 90 23.73 8.22 34.16
CA THR A 90 23.59 7.98 32.71
C THR A 90 24.04 6.58 32.26
N LEU A 91 24.88 5.90 33.06
CA LEU A 91 25.34 4.53 32.82
C LEU A 91 24.41 3.47 33.40
N ALA A 92 23.66 3.79 34.47
CA ALA A 92 22.67 2.90 35.05
C ALA A 92 21.44 2.75 34.14
N ASP A 93 21.03 3.84 33.48
CA ASP A 93 19.90 3.85 32.55
C ASP A 93 20.25 3.25 31.18
N ALA A 94 21.51 3.32 30.76
CA ALA A 94 21.96 2.81 29.46
C ALA A 94 22.34 1.32 29.53
N LYS A 95 21.39 0.44 29.19
CA LYS A 95 21.65 -1.01 29.05
C LYS A 95 22.60 -1.29 27.88
N LEU A 96 23.92 -1.33 28.11
CA LEU A 96 24.91 -1.55 27.06
C LEU A 96 24.67 -2.85 26.26
N GLY A 97 24.42 -2.73 24.95
CA GLY A 97 24.33 -3.88 24.05
C GLY A 97 23.60 -3.67 22.72
N PRO A 98 23.45 -4.75 21.93
CA PRO A 98 22.87 -4.70 20.58
C PRO A 98 21.35 -4.44 20.54
N THR A 99 20.70 -4.33 21.70
CA THR A 99 19.25 -4.09 21.81
C THR A 99 18.91 -2.71 22.35
N SER A 100 19.85 -2.00 22.98
CA SER A 100 19.61 -0.66 23.53
C SER A 100 19.82 0.44 22.48
N GLN A 101 19.02 1.50 22.52
CA GLN A 101 19.25 2.73 21.73
C GLN A 101 20.02 3.79 22.54
N ALA A 102 19.94 3.77 23.87
CA ALA A 102 20.57 4.78 24.74
C ALA A 102 22.11 4.84 24.58
N ASP A 103 22.73 3.73 24.16
CA ASP A 103 24.19 3.59 24.04
C ASP A 103 24.79 4.36 22.86
N LEU A 104 23.96 4.95 21.99
CA LEU A 104 24.43 5.69 20.81
C LEU A 104 25.35 6.86 21.17
N LYS A 105 25.10 7.50 22.33
CA LYS A 105 25.95 8.59 22.86
C LYS A 105 27.40 8.14 23.07
N PHE A 106 27.63 6.87 23.40
CA PHE A 106 28.97 6.32 23.66
C PHE A 106 29.75 5.97 22.39
N LEU A 107 29.08 5.84 21.23
CA LEU A 107 29.76 5.61 19.95
C LEU A 107 30.55 6.84 19.48
N ALA A 108 30.10 8.05 19.82
CA ALA A 108 30.78 9.28 19.45
C ALA A 108 32.00 9.58 20.35
N LEU A 109 31.97 9.14 21.60
CA LEU A 109 32.97 9.46 22.63
C LEU A 109 34.24 8.60 22.54
N THR A 110 34.14 7.40 21.97
CA THR A 110 35.17 6.37 22.09
C THR A 110 35.87 6.11 20.76
N LYS A 111 37.18 5.78 20.78
CA LYS A 111 37.95 5.35 19.59
C LYS A 111 38.33 3.86 19.64
N ASP A 112 37.93 3.18 20.71
CA ASP A 112 38.32 1.80 21.01
C ASP A 112 37.47 0.78 20.26
N LYS A 113 38.11 0.05 19.33
CA LYS A 113 37.44 -0.98 18.50
C LYS A 113 36.71 -2.05 19.31
N ARG A 114 37.26 -2.46 20.46
CA ARG A 114 36.68 -3.50 21.31
C ARG A 114 35.42 -3.02 22.04
N LEU A 115 35.33 -1.72 22.31
CA LEU A 115 34.13 -1.13 22.89
C LEU A 115 33.01 -1.01 21.84
N PHE A 116 33.35 -0.65 20.59
CA PHE A 116 32.39 -0.72 19.49
C PHE A 116 31.80 -2.12 19.31
N TYR A 117 32.64 -3.16 19.45
CA TYR A 117 32.21 -4.55 19.40
C TYR A 117 31.22 -4.89 20.51
N THR A 118 31.38 -4.32 21.71
CA THR A 118 30.40 -4.50 22.81
C THR A 118 29.08 -3.81 22.56
N ILE A 119 29.10 -2.56 22.08
CA ILE A 119 27.90 -1.75 21.86
C ILE A 119 27.08 -2.32 20.68
N LEU A 120 27.75 -2.80 19.65
CA LEU A 120 27.13 -3.41 18.48
C LEU A 120 26.87 -4.92 18.68
N GLY A 121 27.47 -5.55 19.69
CA GLY A 121 27.39 -7.01 19.89
C GLY A 121 28.02 -7.82 18.75
N VAL A 122 29.09 -7.32 18.13
CA VAL A 122 29.74 -7.93 16.95
C VAL A 122 31.19 -8.27 17.24
N ASN A 123 31.70 -9.37 16.69
CA ASN A 123 33.08 -9.79 16.81
C ASN A 123 33.94 -9.41 15.58
N GLY A 124 35.26 -9.32 15.80
CA GLY A 124 36.23 -9.04 14.73
C GLY A 124 36.21 -10.03 13.56
N GLU A 125 35.76 -11.26 13.77
CA GLU A 125 35.61 -12.28 12.73
C GLU A 125 34.36 -12.06 11.88
N GLN A 126 33.23 -11.68 12.50
CA GLN A 126 31.98 -11.37 11.80
C GLN A 126 32.16 -10.20 10.82
N LEU A 127 33.00 -9.21 11.16
CA LEU A 127 33.31 -8.06 10.32
C LEU A 127 34.10 -8.38 9.04
N ARG A 128 34.58 -9.63 8.89
CA ARG A 128 35.28 -10.08 7.68
C ARG A 128 34.33 -10.67 6.64
N ASP A 129 33.18 -11.14 7.09
CA ASP A 129 32.17 -11.77 6.25
C ASP A 129 31.02 -10.79 5.98
N ALA A 130 30.89 -10.39 4.71
CA ALA A 130 29.84 -9.50 4.25
C ALA A 130 28.43 -10.06 4.52
N LYS A 131 28.26 -11.39 4.50
CA LYS A 131 26.96 -12.05 4.74
C LYS A 131 26.53 -11.93 6.20
N LEU A 132 27.47 -12.11 7.14
CA LEU A 132 27.19 -11.96 8.57
C LEU A 132 26.86 -10.51 8.92
N ILE A 133 27.63 -9.55 8.38
CA ILE A 133 27.35 -8.12 8.54
C ILE A 133 25.95 -7.78 8.02
N ALA A 134 25.58 -8.27 6.83
CA ALA A 134 24.26 -8.01 6.26
C ALA A 134 23.12 -8.53 7.14
N LYS A 135 23.28 -9.74 7.71
CA LYS A 135 22.30 -10.31 8.66
C LYS A 135 22.17 -9.45 9.93
N ASP A 136 23.28 -8.98 10.48
CA ASP A 136 23.25 -8.17 11.70
C ASP A 136 22.70 -6.76 11.44
N VAL A 137 23.06 -6.15 10.30
CA VAL A 137 22.43 -4.90 9.82
C VAL A 137 20.91 -5.08 9.67
N GLN A 138 20.45 -6.18 9.07
CA GLN A 138 19.02 -6.45 8.93
C GLN A 138 18.31 -6.59 10.28
N LYS A 139 18.96 -7.19 11.29
CA LYS A 139 18.41 -7.23 12.66
C LYS A 139 18.28 -5.83 13.26
N PHE A 140 19.27 -4.95 13.06
CA PHE A 140 19.20 -3.57 13.53
C PHE A 140 18.11 -2.77 12.82
N LEU A 141 17.95 -2.95 11.52
CA LEU A 141 16.88 -2.31 10.73
C LEU A 141 15.49 -2.74 11.21
N LYS A 142 15.27 -4.04 11.45
CA LYS A 142 14.00 -4.55 12.01
C LYS A 142 13.67 -3.97 13.39
N ARG A 143 14.67 -3.52 14.15
CA ARG A 143 14.53 -2.91 15.48
C ARG A 143 14.43 -1.37 15.43
N GLY A 144 14.43 -0.76 14.24
CA GLY A 144 14.46 0.70 14.08
C GLY A 144 15.78 1.36 14.50
N GLN A 145 16.88 0.60 14.63
CA GLN A 145 18.19 1.10 15.07
C GLN A 145 19.08 1.47 13.88
N LEU A 146 18.69 2.51 13.14
CA LEU A 146 19.34 2.92 11.90
C LEU A 146 20.80 3.36 12.09
N GLU A 147 21.08 4.14 13.14
CA GLU A 147 22.43 4.65 13.40
C GLU A 147 23.43 3.53 13.69
N LYS A 148 23.03 2.52 14.48
CA LYS A 148 23.86 1.33 14.74
C LYS A 148 24.10 0.53 13.47
N ALA A 149 23.09 0.39 12.61
CA ALA A 149 23.22 -0.28 11.32
C ALA A 149 24.24 0.42 10.41
N VAL A 150 24.14 1.75 10.25
CA VAL A 150 25.07 2.57 9.46
C VAL A 150 26.49 2.46 10.03
N PHE A 151 26.63 2.56 11.35
CA PHE A 151 27.93 2.50 12.00
C PHE A 151 28.59 1.12 11.84
N LEU A 152 27.84 0.03 11.96
CA LEU A 152 28.33 -1.33 11.73
C LEU A 152 28.87 -1.50 10.30
N ALA A 153 28.09 -1.06 9.31
CA ALA A 153 28.50 -1.14 7.91
C ALA A 153 29.73 -0.26 7.61
N ARG A 154 29.81 0.93 8.23
CA ARG A 154 31.00 1.81 8.17
C ARG A 154 32.23 1.14 8.76
N LEU A 155 32.08 0.44 9.89
CA LEU A 155 33.19 -0.23 10.56
C LEU A 155 33.76 -1.39 9.72
N ALA A 156 32.91 -2.06 8.93
CA ALA A 156 33.29 -3.14 8.02
C ALA A 156 33.97 -2.69 6.71
N LYS A 157 33.94 -1.39 6.37
CA LYS A 157 34.54 -0.82 5.14
C LYS A 157 34.14 -1.61 3.88
N LYS A 158 35.09 -2.17 3.13
CA LYS A 158 34.87 -2.95 1.89
C LYS A 158 33.90 -4.12 2.05
N LYS A 159 33.77 -4.70 3.25
CA LYS A 159 32.84 -5.82 3.51
C LYS A 159 31.42 -5.36 3.89
N GLY A 160 31.22 -4.05 4.07
CA GLY A 160 29.94 -3.44 4.43
C GLY A 160 29.04 -3.07 3.25
N VAL A 161 29.40 -3.37 1.99
CA VAL A 161 28.64 -2.94 0.80
C VAL A 161 27.21 -3.46 0.82
N VAL A 162 27.02 -4.76 1.05
CA VAL A 162 25.70 -5.40 1.11
C VAL A 162 24.87 -4.82 2.26
N GLY A 163 25.50 -4.56 3.41
CA GLY A 163 24.85 -3.91 4.55
C GLY A 163 24.36 -2.51 4.21
N MET A 164 25.20 -1.69 3.56
CA MET A 164 24.79 -0.36 3.11
C MET A 164 23.67 -0.40 2.06
N ASN A 165 23.65 -1.42 1.20
CA ASN A 165 22.58 -1.62 0.21
C ASN A 165 21.23 -1.87 0.89
N LEU A 166 21.21 -2.69 1.96
CA LEU A 166 20.01 -2.91 2.77
C LEU A 166 19.55 -1.65 3.49
N ILE A 167 20.49 -0.87 4.04
CA ILE A 167 20.17 0.40 4.71
C ILE A 167 19.54 1.40 3.72
N MET A 168 20.10 1.49 2.51
CA MET A 168 19.55 2.37 1.47
C MET A 168 18.14 1.95 1.04
N LYS A 169 17.88 0.63 0.86
CA LYS A 169 16.53 0.12 0.61
C LYS A 169 15.56 0.50 1.74
N HIS A 170 15.99 0.35 3.00
CA HIS A 170 15.17 0.72 4.14
C HIS A 170 14.83 2.22 4.19
N TYR A 171 15.76 3.09 3.80
CA TYR A 171 15.48 4.53 3.70
C TYR A 171 14.41 4.86 2.65
N PHE A 172 14.42 4.15 1.51
CA PHE A 172 13.42 4.35 0.46
C PHE A 172 12.06 3.72 0.77
N GLU A 173 12.02 2.50 1.32
CA GLU A 173 10.78 1.72 1.49
C GLU A 173 10.06 2.04 2.81
N ILE A 174 10.79 2.16 3.93
CA ILE A 174 10.19 2.28 5.27
C ILE A 174 10.18 3.73 5.73
N VAL A 175 11.34 4.40 5.67
CA VAL A 175 11.47 5.80 6.14
C VAL A 175 10.94 6.80 5.11
N LYS A 176 10.84 6.38 3.83
CA LYS A 176 10.44 7.21 2.68
C LYS A 176 11.25 8.52 2.56
N SER A 177 12.54 8.49 2.94
CA SER A 177 13.43 9.66 2.90
C SER A 177 14.46 9.53 1.78
N GLN A 178 14.23 10.26 0.69
CA GLN A 178 15.10 10.29 -0.50
C GLN A 178 16.46 10.95 -0.20
N GLN A 179 16.46 12.05 0.58
CA GLN A 179 17.67 12.80 0.94
C GLN A 179 18.68 11.91 1.66
N ASN A 180 18.24 11.24 2.72
CA ASN A 180 19.09 10.37 3.53
C ASN A 180 19.66 9.20 2.71
N ALA A 181 18.89 8.64 1.78
CA ALA A 181 19.37 7.57 0.91
C ALA A 181 20.50 8.05 -0.03
N VAL A 182 20.37 9.26 -0.59
CA VAL A 182 21.40 9.89 -1.44
C VAL A 182 22.64 10.26 -0.62
N ASP A 183 22.46 10.77 0.60
CA ASP A 183 23.57 11.08 1.49
C ASP A 183 24.36 9.82 1.85
N ILE A 184 23.69 8.71 2.15
CA ILE A 184 24.33 7.41 2.36
C ILE A 184 25.11 6.98 1.11
N PHE A 185 24.53 7.15 -0.09
CA PHE A 185 25.21 6.84 -1.35
C PHE A 185 26.50 7.66 -1.52
N ASN A 186 26.45 8.96 -1.24
CA ASN A 186 27.60 9.86 -1.32
C ASN A 186 28.65 9.59 -0.23
N TRP A 187 28.21 9.31 1.00
CA TRP A 187 29.10 9.06 2.14
C TRP A 187 29.86 7.75 2.03
N ARG A 188 29.36 6.75 1.29
CA ARG A 188 30.11 5.50 0.99
C ARG A 188 31.50 5.78 0.43
N LYS A 189 31.62 6.72 -0.51
CA LYS A 189 32.91 7.13 -1.07
C LYS A 189 33.84 7.66 0.01
N LYS A 190 33.33 8.53 0.91
CA LYS A 190 34.09 9.09 2.04
C LYS A 190 34.53 8.03 3.04
N TRP A 191 33.76 6.95 3.20
CA TRP A 191 34.05 5.87 4.15
C TRP A 191 34.86 4.70 3.57
N GLY A 192 35.22 4.77 2.28
CA GLY A 192 35.98 3.71 1.60
C GLY A 192 35.18 2.42 1.39
N ILE A 193 33.85 2.54 1.25
CA ILE A 193 32.96 1.46 0.85
C ILE A 193 32.73 1.60 -0.66
N PRO A 194 33.09 0.60 -1.48
CA PRO A 194 32.91 0.69 -2.93
C PRO A 194 31.42 0.72 -3.30
N ILE A 195 31.14 1.31 -4.47
CA ILE A 195 29.81 1.35 -5.09
C ILE A 195 29.82 0.27 -6.16
N ASP A 196 29.00 -0.76 -5.96
CA ASP A 196 28.79 -1.84 -6.92
C ASP A 196 27.59 -1.52 -7.82
N GLU A 197 27.48 -2.17 -8.98
CA GLU A 197 26.34 -2.11 -9.92
C GLU A 197 24.99 -2.19 -9.18
N HIS A 198 24.83 -3.19 -8.30
CA HIS A 198 23.60 -3.35 -7.51
C HIS A 198 23.27 -2.13 -6.63
N SER A 199 24.28 -1.40 -6.17
CA SER A 199 24.07 -0.18 -5.37
C SER A 199 23.43 0.93 -6.23
N ILE A 200 23.83 1.03 -7.49
CA ILE A 200 23.30 1.99 -8.46
C ILE A 200 21.86 1.59 -8.82
N THR A 201 21.60 0.32 -9.10
CA THR A 201 20.25 -0.20 -9.35
C THR A 201 19.31 0.06 -8.17
N ILE A 202 19.77 -0.13 -6.93
CA ILE A 202 18.96 0.16 -5.73
C ILE A 202 18.64 1.65 -5.63
N LEU A 203 19.60 2.52 -5.93
CA LEU A 203 19.38 3.96 -5.89
C LEU A 203 18.29 4.36 -6.91
N PHE A 204 18.42 3.90 -8.15
CA PHE A 204 17.48 4.22 -9.22
C PHE A 204 16.09 3.60 -8.98
N SER A 205 16.03 2.32 -8.60
CA SER A 205 14.76 1.66 -8.24
C SER A 205 14.12 2.27 -6.99
N GLY A 206 14.92 2.78 -6.06
CA GLY A 206 14.46 3.51 -4.90
C GLY A 206 13.73 4.80 -5.27
N PHE A 207 14.25 5.54 -6.26
CA PHE A 207 13.59 6.73 -6.82
C PHE A 207 12.31 6.41 -7.62
N SER A 208 12.32 5.33 -8.40
CA SER A 208 11.16 4.98 -9.24
C SER A 208 9.94 4.51 -8.45
N ARG A 209 10.13 3.94 -7.25
CA ARG A 209 9.07 3.39 -6.39
C ARG A 209 8.50 4.38 -5.37
N GLN A 210 8.90 5.64 -5.43
CA GLN A 210 8.37 6.66 -4.50
C GLN A 210 6.96 7.07 -4.89
N ASP A 211 6.08 7.22 -3.89
CA ASP A 211 4.70 7.67 -4.08
C ASP A 211 4.63 9.08 -4.68
N ASN A 212 5.59 9.94 -4.30
CA ASN A 212 5.71 11.31 -4.79
C ASN A 212 6.75 11.42 -5.90
N LEU A 213 6.50 12.35 -6.84
CA LEU A 213 7.44 12.68 -7.90
C LEU A 213 8.78 13.13 -7.34
N VAL A 214 9.85 12.64 -7.96
CA VAL A 214 11.23 12.89 -7.58
C VAL A 214 11.65 14.27 -8.10
N SER A 215 12.29 15.07 -7.24
CA SER A 215 12.78 16.41 -7.61
C SER A 215 13.80 16.37 -8.75
N LYS A 216 13.77 17.39 -9.61
CA LYS A 216 14.75 17.63 -10.69
C LYS A 216 16.21 17.43 -10.28
N LYS A 217 16.60 17.85 -9.06
CA LYS A 217 17.97 17.68 -8.54
C LYS A 217 18.43 16.22 -8.55
N TYR A 218 17.55 15.30 -8.20
CA TYR A 218 17.86 13.88 -8.19
C TYR A 218 17.80 13.28 -9.60
N GLY A 219 16.91 13.76 -10.47
CA GLY A 219 16.90 13.37 -11.89
C GLY A 219 18.21 13.74 -12.60
N GLU A 220 18.75 14.94 -12.33
CA GLU A 220 20.07 15.34 -12.84
C GLU A 220 21.21 14.49 -12.26
N LEU A 221 21.10 14.07 -10.99
CA LEU A 221 22.06 13.14 -10.39
C LEU A 221 22.03 11.78 -11.08
N VAL A 222 20.84 11.25 -11.40
CA VAL A 222 20.69 10.00 -12.16
C VAL A 222 21.39 10.12 -13.52
N LEU A 223 21.13 11.20 -14.27
CA LEU A 223 21.80 11.43 -15.56
C LEU A 223 23.32 11.52 -15.42
N LYS A 224 23.85 12.23 -14.42
CA LYS A 224 25.29 12.32 -14.17
C LYS A 224 25.94 10.97 -13.87
N ILE A 225 25.24 10.09 -13.13
CA ILE A 225 25.74 8.73 -12.85
C ILE A 225 25.75 7.92 -14.14
N VAL A 226 24.68 7.98 -14.94
CA VAL A 226 24.60 7.27 -16.21
C VAL A 226 25.68 7.76 -17.18
N ASP A 227 25.91 9.07 -17.26
CA ASP A 227 26.98 9.64 -18.10
C ASP A 227 28.36 9.11 -17.70
N GLY A 228 28.65 9.10 -16.39
CA GLY A 228 29.92 8.55 -15.89
C GLY A 228 30.08 7.03 -16.08
N LEU A 229 28.99 6.27 -16.24
CA LEU A 229 29.02 4.85 -16.59
C LEU A 229 29.17 4.63 -18.09
N ASN A 230 28.50 5.47 -18.89
CA ASN A 230 28.57 5.45 -20.35
C ASN A 230 29.97 5.82 -20.84
N ASP A 231 30.60 6.83 -20.24
CA ASP A 231 32.00 7.22 -20.54
C ASP A 231 33.00 6.09 -20.28
N LYS A 232 32.66 5.17 -19.37
CA LYS A 232 33.47 3.99 -19.05
C LYS A 232 33.09 2.74 -19.84
N ASN A 233 32.00 2.80 -20.62
CA ASN A 233 31.37 1.63 -21.25
C ASN A 233 31.01 0.51 -20.25
N GLU A 234 30.67 0.86 -19.01
CA GLU A 234 30.29 -0.09 -17.94
C GLU A 234 28.77 -0.13 -17.72
N LEU A 235 27.98 0.61 -18.51
CA LEU A 235 26.54 0.72 -18.34
C LEU A 235 25.83 -0.59 -18.71
N THR A 236 25.13 -1.16 -17.75
CA THR A 236 24.34 -2.39 -17.95
C THR A 236 22.89 -2.10 -18.35
N GLU A 237 22.23 -3.09 -18.96
CA GLU A 237 20.79 -3.03 -19.31
C GLU A 237 19.92 -2.78 -18.07
N MET A 238 20.27 -3.39 -16.93
CA MET A 238 19.54 -3.22 -15.67
C MET A 238 19.66 -1.80 -15.11
N GLU A 239 20.86 -1.22 -15.13
CA GLU A 239 21.08 0.16 -14.70
C GLU A 239 20.37 1.15 -15.62
N TYR A 240 20.39 0.92 -16.94
CA TYR A 240 19.66 1.75 -17.90
C TYR A 240 18.14 1.69 -17.68
N ASN A 241 17.56 0.49 -17.54
CA ASN A 241 16.14 0.31 -17.30
C ASN A 241 15.68 0.92 -15.97
N THR A 242 16.47 0.74 -14.91
CA THR A 242 16.14 1.35 -13.62
C THR A 242 16.33 2.87 -13.62
N ALA A 243 17.31 3.40 -14.35
CA ALA A 243 17.47 4.85 -14.57
C ALA A 243 16.28 5.44 -15.34
N LEU A 244 15.83 4.79 -16.42
CA LEU A 244 14.62 5.21 -17.14
C LEU A 244 13.40 5.24 -16.22
N ALA A 245 13.17 4.18 -15.46
CA ALA A 245 12.07 4.13 -14.49
C ALA A 245 12.16 5.26 -13.44
N ALA A 246 13.37 5.59 -12.97
CA ALA A 246 13.58 6.69 -12.03
C ALA A 246 13.26 8.05 -12.65
N LEU A 247 13.68 8.28 -13.90
CA LEU A 247 13.42 9.53 -14.61
C LEU A 247 11.93 9.68 -14.98
N ILE A 248 11.22 8.60 -15.28
CA ILE A 248 9.76 8.63 -15.52
C ILE A 248 9.00 9.12 -14.28
N ASN A 249 9.53 8.86 -13.08
CA ASN A 249 8.98 9.35 -11.81
C ASN A 249 9.51 10.74 -11.41
N CYS A 250 10.26 11.44 -12.27
CA CYS A 250 10.79 12.77 -11.99
C CYS A 250 9.76 13.87 -12.30
N THR A 251 9.88 15.01 -11.63
CA THR A 251 9.07 16.22 -11.91
C THR A 251 9.38 16.85 -13.27
N ASP A 252 10.60 16.69 -13.80
CA ASP A 252 11.03 17.28 -15.08
C ASP A 252 11.05 16.22 -16.19
N GLU A 253 10.06 16.30 -17.08
CA GLU A 253 9.81 15.36 -18.17
C GLU A 253 10.95 15.35 -19.19
N THR A 254 11.65 16.48 -19.36
CA THR A 254 12.71 16.63 -20.36
C THR A 254 13.90 15.72 -20.09
N LEU A 255 14.12 15.34 -18.83
CA LEU A 255 15.24 14.50 -18.43
C LEU A 255 15.12 13.07 -18.98
N VAL A 256 13.90 12.54 -19.08
CA VAL A 256 13.67 11.22 -19.67
C VAL A 256 14.04 11.23 -21.14
N PHE A 257 13.55 12.21 -21.90
CA PHE A 257 13.85 12.33 -23.33
C PHE A 257 15.33 12.62 -23.60
N LYS A 258 16.01 13.33 -22.71
CA LYS A 258 17.48 13.46 -22.76
C LYS A 258 18.19 12.12 -22.66
N LEU A 259 17.73 11.20 -21.80
CA LEU A 259 18.30 9.86 -21.74
C LEU A 259 17.95 9.03 -22.98
N LEU A 260 16.71 9.13 -23.47
CA LEU A 260 16.25 8.37 -24.65
C LEU A 260 16.97 8.74 -25.95
N ASN A 261 17.29 10.03 -26.12
CA ASN A 261 17.98 10.55 -27.30
C ASN A 261 19.50 10.34 -27.25
N LYS A 262 20.05 9.94 -26.10
CA LYS A 262 21.49 9.65 -25.96
C LYS A 262 21.85 8.35 -26.65
N LYS A 263 23.02 8.35 -27.30
CA LYS A 263 23.62 7.13 -27.85
C LYS A 263 24.42 6.43 -26.74
N CYS A 264 23.98 5.25 -26.35
CA CYS A 264 24.68 4.38 -25.41
C CYS A 264 25.32 3.22 -26.22
N PRO A 265 26.60 3.34 -26.63
CA PRO A 265 27.26 2.30 -27.41
C PRO A 265 27.34 0.99 -26.60
N GLY A 266 27.07 -0.14 -27.25
CA GLY A 266 27.12 -1.48 -26.62
C GLY A 266 25.86 -1.90 -25.86
N LEU A 267 24.89 -1.01 -25.63
CA LEU A 267 23.64 -1.35 -24.96
C LEU A 267 22.64 -1.99 -25.94
N LYS A 268 22.23 -3.24 -25.68
CA LYS A 268 21.11 -3.88 -26.38
C LYS A 268 19.82 -3.58 -25.62
N LYS A 269 18.83 -2.99 -26.31
CA LYS A 269 17.53 -2.66 -25.71
C LYS A 269 16.67 -3.92 -25.65
N ASP A 270 16.26 -4.30 -24.45
CA ASP A 270 15.38 -5.44 -24.18
C ASP A 270 13.88 -5.04 -24.22
N SER A 271 12.97 -6.02 -24.08
CA SER A 271 11.53 -5.76 -24.08
C SER A 271 11.08 -4.86 -22.93
N ILE A 272 11.77 -4.94 -21.78
CA ILE A 272 11.55 -4.06 -20.63
C ILE A 272 11.91 -2.63 -20.97
N THR A 273 13.04 -2.40 -21.66
CA THR A 273 13.45 -1.08 -22.13
C THR A 273 12.34 -0.45 -22.96
N TYR A 274 11.85 -1.14 -23.99
CA TYR A 274 10.81 -0.62 -24.87
C TYR A 274 9.48 -0.37 -24.13
N THR A 275 9.13 -1.24 -23.18
CA THR A 275 7.96 -1.03 -22.31
C THR A 275 8.08 0.25 -21.48
N LEU A 276 9.26 0.52 -20.90
CA LEU A 276 9.52 1.75 -20.17
C LEU A 276 9.55 2.98 -21.08
N MET A 277 10.09 2.86 -22.28
CA MET A 277 10.06 3.92 -23.29
C MET A 277 8.62 4.32 -23.64
N ILE A 278 7.74 3.34 -23.89
CA ILE A 278 6.31 3.62 -24.15
C ILE A 278 5.66 4.29 -22.93
N ARG A 279 5.90 3.78 -21.72
CA ARG A 279 5.37 4.37 -20.48
C ARG A 279 5.83 5.81 -20.27
N SER A 280 7.04 6.17 -20.70
CA SER A 280 7.53 7.55 -20.60
C SER A 280 6.70 8.55 -21.41
N CYS A 281 6.04 8.11 -22.48
CA CYS A 281 5.18 8.97 -23.30
C CYS A 281 3.96 9.50 -22.52
N THR A 282 3.56 8.87 -21.41
CA THR A 282 2.51 9.39 -20.51
C THR A 282 2.80 10.80 -19.99
N ARG A 283 4.08 11.19 -19.95
CA ARG A 283 4.50 12.52 -19.51
C ARG A 283 4.36 13.59 -20.58
N ILE A 284 4.32 13.25 -21.86
CA ILE A 284 4.29 14.28 -22.92
C ILE A 284 2.97 15.02 -22.87
N SER A 285 2.99 16.29 -22.43
CA SER A 285 1.78 17.12 -22.34
C SER A 285 1.15 17.42 -23.71
N ASP A 286 1.98 17.66 -24.73
CA ASP A 286 1.53 18.00 -26.09
C ASP A 286 0.96 16.79 -26.85
N GLU A 287 -0.32 16.86 -27.25
CA GLU A 287 -1.02 15.77 -27.95
C GLU A 287 -0.36 15.39 -29.29
N LYS A 288 0.02 16.39 -30.09
CA LYS A 288 0.66 16.16 -31.40
C LYS A 288 2.02 15.49 -31.26
N ASN A 289 2.87 16.03 -30.37
CA ASN A 289 4.21 15.49 -30.13
C ASN A 289 4.15 14.08 -29.55
N PHE A 290 3.18 13.83 -28.67
CA PHE A 290 2.93 12.50 -28.13
C PHE A 290 2.66 11.47 -29.23
N MET A 291 1.75 11.76 -30.15
CA MET A 291 1.39 10.83 -31.22
C MET A 291 2.58 10.53 -32.13
N VAL A 292 3.35 11.57 -32.49
CA VAL A 292 4.56 11.42 -33.31
C VAL A 292 5.59 10.54 -32.59
N VAL A 293 5.93 10.87 -31.34
CA VAL A 293 6.92 10.11 -30.56
C VAL A 293 6.46 8.67 -30.32
N LEU A 294 5.18 8.46 -30.02
CA LEU A 294 4.63 7.13 -29.78
C LEU A 294 4.68 6.26 -31.03
N ASN A 295 4.28 6.80 -32.19
CA ASN A 295 4.33 6.11 -33.47
C ASN A 295 5.77 5.81 -33.90
N ASP A 296 6.68 6.76 -33.70
CA ASP A 296 8.11 6.56 -33.96
C ASP A 296 8.71 5.46 -33.08
N LEU A 297 8.29 5.37 -31.82
CA LEU A 297 8.78 4.34 -30.90
C LEU A 297 8.27 2.97 -31.27
N ILE A 298 6.97 2.82 -31.55
CA ILE A 298 6.38 1.51 -31.88
C ILE A 298 6.93 0.95 -33.19
N ASN A 299 7.16 1.81 -34.20
CA ASN A 299 7.78 1.44 -35.47
C ASN A 299 9.25 1.02 -35.35
N LYS A 300 9.95 1.37 -34.25
CA LYS A 300 11.36 1.01 -34.01
C LYS A 300 11.52 -0.25 -33.16
N ILE A 301 10.43 -0.88 -32.72
CA ILE A 301 10.48 -2.05 -31.84
C ILE A 301 10.82 -3.29 -32.67
N PRO A 302 11.91 -4.00 -32.35
CA PRO A 302 12.27 -5.22 -33.03
C PRO A 302 11.34 -6.37 -32.60
N ARG A 303 11.12 -7.32 -33.51
CA ARG A 303 10.18 -8.44 -33.35
C ARG A 303 10.39 -9.26 -32.07
N HIS A 304 11.64 -9.51 -31.71
CA HIS A 304 12.01 -10.30 -30.52
C HIS A 304 11.69 -9.62 -29.18
N CYS A 305 11.40 -8.31 -29.17
CA CYS A 305 11.08 -7.55 -27.96
C CYS A 305 9.57 -7.36 -27.77
N VAL A 306 8.74 -7.95 -28.63
CA VAL A 306 7.29 -7.78 -28.60
C VAL A 306 6.66 -8.79 -27.66
N ASP A 307 6.16 -8.30 -26.52
CA ASP A 307 5.50 -9.09 -25.48
C ASP A 307 4.08 -8.57 -25.20
N PRO A 308 3.16 -9.39 -24.64
CA PRO A 308 1.83 -8.92 -24.22
C PRO A 308 1.88 -7.72 -23.27
N LYS A 309 2.93 -7.64 -22.43
CA LYS A 309 3.16 -6.54 -21.49
C LYS A 309 3.45 -5.21 -22.19
N LEU A 310 4.13 -5.25 -23.34
CA LEU A 310 4.44 -4.09 -24.15
C LEU A 310 3.15 -3.49 -24.73
N PHE A 311 2.31 -4.32 -25.36
CA PHE A 311 1.02 -3.88 -25.90
C PHE A 311 0.04 -3.44 -24.82
N PHE A 312 0.05 -4.09 -23.66
CA PHE A 312 -0.72 -3.61 -22.51
C PHE A 312 -0.28 -2.19 -22.11
N ALA A 313 1.03 -1.95 -22.00
CA ALA A 313 1.55 -0.61 -21.69
C ALA A 313 1.19 0.40 -22.80
N TYR A 314 1.28 0.03 -24.07
CA TYR A 314 0.85 0.86 -25.20
C TYR A 314 -0.63 1.26 -25.08
N CYS A 315 -1.52 0.29 -24.87
CA CYS A 315 -2.94 0.54 -24.69
C CYS A 315 -3.21 1.37 -23.43
N GLU A 316 -2.48 1.12 -22.34
CA GLU A 316 -2.59 1.88 -21.09
C GLU A 316 -2.24 3.35 -21.25
N VAL A 317 -1.16 3.66 -21.97
CA VAL A 317 -0.74 5.03 -22.23
C VAL A 317 -1.79 5.78 -23.06
N ILE A 318 -2.37 5.13 -24.08
CA ILE A 318 -3.43 5.74 -24.91
C ILE A 318 -4.71 5.92 -24.11
N CYS A 319 -5.18 4.87 -23.41
CA CYS A 319 -6.44 4.87 -22.67
C CYS A 319 -6.45 5.87 -21.50
N ASN A 320 -5.31 6.15 -20.88
CA ASN A 320 -5.24 7.11 -19.78
C ASN A 320 -5.24 8.57 -20.24
N ARG A 321 -4.96 8.83 -21.52
CA ARG A 321 -4.90 10.18 -22.06
C ARG A 321 -6.30 10.69 -22.43
N ARG A 322 -6.57 11.95 -22.10
CA ARG A 322 -7.75 12.66 -22.59
C ARG A 322 -7.37 13.40 -23.87
N PHE A 323 -7.84 12.89 -25.01
CA PHE A 323 -7.65 13.55 -26.28
C PHE A 323 -8.72 14.63 -26.50
N SER A 324 -8.32 15.74 -27.12
CA SER A 324 -9.22 16.86 -27.40
C SER A 324 -10.23 16.49 -28.49
N LYS A 325 -9.83 15.63 -29.43
CA LYS A 325 -10.69 15.11 -30.49
C LYS A 325 -11.39 13.83 -30.06
N ILE A 326 -12.69 13.74 -30.33
CA ILE A 326 -13.53 12.56 -30.03
C ILE A 326 -12.99 11.30 -30.73
N GLU A 327 -12.53 11.43 -31.97
CA GLU A 327 -11.93 10.34 -32.75
C GLU A 327 -10.70 9.73 -32.06
N ASN A 328 -9.84 10.55 -31.45
CA ASN A 328 -8.64 10.05 -30.78
C ASN A 328 -8.93 9.40 -29.43
N GLN A 329 -10.08 9.70 -28.82
CA GLN A 329 -10.46 9.05 -27.55
C GLN A 329 -10.58 7.55 -27.79
N ASP A 330 -11.30 7.17 -28.85
CA ASP A 330 -11.65 5.78 -29.15
C ASP A 330 -10.52 4.91 -29.68
N MET A 331 -9.38 5.53 -30.02
CA MET A 331 -8.16 4.84 -30.41
C MET A 331 -7.72 3.79 -29.37
N GLY A 332 -7.89 4.07 -28.07
CA GLY A 332 -7.49 3.15 -27.01
C GLY A 332 -8.31 1.85 -27.00
N LEU A 333 -9.62 1.95 -27.23
CA LEU A 333 -10.50 0.78 -27.34
C LEU A 333 -10.24 -0.01 -28.62
N TRP A 334 -9.99 0.70 -29.72
CA TRP A 334 -9.69 0.06 -30.98
C TRP A 334 -8.36 -0.71 -30.92
N ALA A 335 -7.32 -0.12 -30.31
CA ALA A 335 -6.04 -0.79 -30.06
C ALA A 335 -6.20 -2.05 -29.19
N LEU A 336 -7.04 -2.00 -28.15
CA LEU A 336 -7.35 -3.18 -27.35
C LEU A 336 -8.01 -4.29 -28.17
N SER A 337 -8.93 -3.93 -29.07
CA SER A 337 -9.64 -4.90 -29.92
C SER A 337 -8.78 -5.54 -31.01
N GLU A 338 -7.73 -4.84 -31.46
CA GLU A 338 -6.82 -5.35 -32.49
C GLU A 338 -5.69 -6.20 -31.90
N TYR A 339 -5.14 -5.80 -30.74
CA TYR A 339 -4.00 -6.50 -30.13
C TYR A 339 -4.39 -7.66 -29.21
N PHE A 340 -5.62 -7.67 -28.67
CA PHE A 340 -6.11 -8.72 -27.77
C PHE A 340 -7.37 -9.41 -28.32
N GLN A 341 -7.61 -10.65 -27.87
CA GLN A 341 -8.72 -11.51 -28.31
C GLN A 341 -10.11 -11.04 -27.82
N PHE A 342 -10.56 -9.85 -28.19
CA PHE A 342 -11.92 -9.37 -27.96
C PHE A 342 -12.88 -9.78 -29.09
N ASP A 343 -14.18 -9.83 -28.79
CA ASP A 343 -15.22 -10.00 -29.80
C ASP A 343 -15.38 -8.75 -30.67
N LYS A 344 -14.67 -8.74 -31.80
CA LYS A 344 -14.65 -7.63 -32.76
C LYS A 344 -16.05 -7.19 -33.25
N THR A 345 -17.05 -8.07 -33.15
CA THR A 345 -18.45 -7.77 -33.49
C THR A 345 -19.08 -6.74 -32.55
N ILE A 346 -18.75 -6.76 -31.26
CA ILE A 346 -19.27 -5.81 -30.26
C ILE A 346 -18.65 -4.43 -30.52
N PHE A 347 -17.34 -4.38 -30.72
CA PHE A 347 -16.61 -3.13 -30.95
C PHE A 347 -17.07 -2.41 -32.23
N ARG A 348 -17.34 -3.15 -33.32
CA ARG A 348 -17.84 -2.58 -34.59
C ARG A 348 -19.21 -1.93 -34.49
N LYS A 349 -20.06 -2.31 -33.52
CA LYS A 349 -21.37 -1.67 -33.31
C LYS A 349 -21.26 -0.27 -32.71
N TYR A 350 -20.25 -0.05 -31.87
CA TYR A 350 -20.13 1.15 -31.04
C TYR A 350 -18.97 2.07 -31.45
N LEU A 351 -18.06 1.62 -32.31
CA LEU A 351 -16.90 2.38 -32.77
C LEU A 351 -16.95 2.51 -34.29
N GLN A 352 -17.00 3.76 -34.78
CA GLN A 352 -16.80 4.03 -36.20
C GLN A 352 -15.32 4.31 -36.48
N PRO A 353 -14.67 3.60 -37.42
CA PRO A 353 -13.23 3.69 -37.67
C PRO A 353 -12.77 4.96 -38.40
N SER A 354 -13.68 5.86 -38.74
CA SER A 354 -13.37 7.06 -39.51
C SER A 354 -12.53 8.04 -38.69
N GLY A 355 -11.27 8.21 -39.08
CA GLY A 355 -10.37 9.24 -38.54
C GLY A 355 -9.30 8.74 -37.57
N PHE A 356 -9.24 7.43 -37.26
CA PHE A 356 -8.18 6.91 -36.40
C PHE A 356 -6.80 7.00 -37.08
N PRO A 357 -5.75 7.40 -36.35
CA PRO A 357 -4.38 7.23 -36.83
C PRO A 357 -4.09 5.73 -37.03
N GLU A 358 -3.45 5.40 -38.15
CA GLU A 358 -3.16 4.02 -38.56
C GLU A 358 -2.35 3.30 -37.48
N LEU A 359 -2.95 2.31 -36.82
CA LEU A 359 -2.25 1.44 -35.89
C LEU A 359 -1.33 0.50 -36.67
N VAL A 360 -0.17 0.21 -36.10
CA VAL A 360 0.76 -0.76 -36.69
C VAL A 360 0.12 -2.15 -36.59
N PRO A 361 -0.08 -2.85 -37.72
CA PRO A 361 -0.71 -4.16 -37.72
C PRO A 361 0.22 -5.21 -37.09
N LEU A 362 -0.37 -6.24 -36.48
CA LEU A 362 0.36 -7.38 -35.91
C LEU A 362 1.28 -8.08 -36.93
N SER A 363 0.91 -8.03 -38.22
CA SER A 363 1.69 -8.56 -39.34
C SER A 363 3.08 -7.91 -39.47
N TYR A 364 3.26 -6.67 -39.02
CA TYR A 364 4.56 -6.00 -39.03
C TYR A 364 5.61 -6.77 -38.21
N TRP A 365 5.18 -7.43 -37.13
CA TRP A 365 6.02 -8.23 -36.25
C TRP A 365 5.93 -9.75 -36.49
N ASP A 366 5.31 -10.19 -37.58
CA ASP A 366 5.01 -11.60 -37.90
C ASP A 366 4.17 -12.32 -36.82
N ILE A 367 3.26 -11.59 -36.16
CA ILE A 367 2.33 -12.16 -35.17
C ILE A 367 1.02 -12.48 -35.88
N ASN A 368 0.68 -13.77 -35.97
CA ASN A 368 -0.49 -14.25 -36.70
C ASN A 368 -1.79 -14.19 -35.89
N GLU A 369 -1.70 -14.22 -34.55
CA GLU A 369 -2.86 -14.22 -33.66
C GLU A 369 -2.76 -13.14 -32.58
N PRO A 370 -3.88 -12.48 -32.23
CA PRO A 370 -3.91 -11.52 -31.13
C PRO A 370 -3.67 -12.23 -29.79
N PHE A 371 -3.14 -11.48 -28.82
CA PHE A 371 -2.77 -12.02 -27.52
C PHE A 371 -4.01 -12.40 -26.67
N PRO A 372 -3.88 -13.41 -25.79
CA PRO A 372 -4.96 -13.81 -24.91
C PRO A 372 -5.33 -12.70 -23.93
N LEU A 373 -6.61 -12.65 -23.57
CA LEU A 373 -7.12 -11.73 -22.55
C LEU A 373 -6.56 -12.06 -21.17
N ASN A 374 -6.30 -11.00 -20.39
CA ASN A 374 -5.80 -11.10 -19.02
C ASN A 374 -6.61 -10.19 -18.10
N THR A 375 -6.63 -10.47 -16.79
CA THR A 375 -7.40 -9.73 -15.78
C THR A 375 -7.11 -8.23 -15.83
N HIS A 376 -5.82 -7.88 -15.99
CA HIS A 376 -5.37 -6.50 -16.11
C HIS A 376 -5.89 -5.78 -17.37
N VAL A 377 -5.96 -6.48 -18.51
CA VAL A 377 -6.45 -5.92 -19.78
C VAL A 377 -7.94 -5.61 -19.65
N MET A 378 -8.72 -6.52 -19.08
CA MET A 378 -10.15 -6.30 -18.83
C MET A 378 -10.40 -5.20 -17.80
N GLY A 379 -9.60 -5.16 -16.73
CA GLY A 379 -9.65 -4.09 -15.73
C GLY A 379 -9.36 -2.72 -16.33
N LEU A 380 -8.48 -2.64 -17.33
CA LEU A 380 -8.16 -1.42 -18.07
C LEU A 380 -9.30 -1.01 -19.01
N PHE A 381 -9.85 -1.96 -19.76
CA PHE A 381 -11.02 -1.76 -20.62
C PHE A 381 -12.21 -1.19 -19.82
N MET A 382 -12.55 -1.80 -18.68
CA MET A 382 -13.65 -1.34 -17.82
C MET A 382 -13.40 0.07 -17.25
N ASN A 383 -12.17 0.35 -16.80
CA ASN A 383 -11.79 1.68 -16.33
C ASN A 383 -11.95 2.75 -17.41
N TYR A 384 -11.54 2.43 -18.65
CA TYR A 384 -11.68 3.33 -19.78
C TYR A 384 -13.17 3.60 -20.09
N CYS A 385 -13.98 2.54 -20.14
CA CYS A 385 -15.41 2.66 -20.41
C CYS A 385 -16.14 3.50 -19.35
N LEU A 386 -15.79 3.34 -18.07
CA LEU A 386 -16.29 4.16 -16.97
C LEU A 386 -15.90 5.64 -17.14
N LYS A 387 -14.64 5.93 -17.44
CA LYS A 387 -14.13 7.31 -17.62
C LYS A 387 -14.84 8.03 -18.78
N ASN A 388 -15.07 7.31 -19.89
CA ASN A 388 -15.61 7.89 -21.12
C ASN A 388 -17.12 7.65 -21.31
N LYS A 389 -17.81 7.18 -20.25
CA LYS A 389 -19.27 6.96 -20.21
C LYS A 389 -19.80 6.01 -21.30
N LYS A 390 -18.97 5.05 -21.74
CA LYS A 390 -19.35 4.03 -22.73
C LYS A 390 -19.87 2.77 -22.05
N PHE A 391 -21.04 2.89 -21.42
CA PHE A 391 -21.54 1.85 -20.55
C PHE A 391 -22.11 0.63 -21.29
N ASP A 392 -22.81 0.83 -22.41
CA ASP A 392 -23.44 -0.28 -23.15
C ASP A 392 -22.41 -1.25 -23.73
N LEU A 393 -21.32 -0.72 -24.28
CA LEU A 393 -20.16 -1.51 -24.72
C LEU A 393 -19.57 -2.34 -23.57
N ALA A 394 -19.44 -1.75 -22.38
CA ALA A 394 -18.88 -2.43 -21.21
C ALA A 394 -19.78 -3.59 -20.77
N ILE A 395 -21.11 -3.41 -20.83
CA ILE A 395 -22.08 -4.43 -20.43
C ILE A 395 -22.05 -5.61 -21.39
N GLU A 396 -22.15 -5.37 -22.70
CA GLU A 396 -22.12 -6.44 -23.71
C GLU A 396 -20.78 -7.20 -23.70
N ALA A 397 -19.66 -6.48 -23.58
CA ALA A 397 -18.34 -7.10 -23.52
C ALA A 397 -18.16 -7.94 -22.25
N PHE A 398 -18.64 -7.48 -21.09
CA PHE A 398 -18.58 -8.24 -19.85
C PHE A 398 -19.42 -9.52 -19.92
N GLN A 399 -20.65 -9.42 -20.43
CA GLN A 399 -21.54 -10.58 -20.60
C GLN A 399 -20.97 -11.63 -21.56
N ALA A 400 -20.38 -11.20 -22.68
CA ALA A 400 -19.72 -12.10 -23.62
C ALA A 400 -18.51 -12.82 -23.02
N LEU A 401 -17.78 -12.16 -22.11
CA LEU A 401 -16.65 -12.75 -21.41
C LEU A 401 -17.07 -13.70 -20.28
N GLU A 402 -18.11 -13.35 -19.52
CA GLU A 402 -18.72 -14.23 -18.52
C GLU A 402 -19.20 -15.53 -19.17
N ALA A 403 -19.82 -15.46 -20.36
CA ALA A 403 -20.25 -16.65 -21.10
C ALA A 403 -19.09 -17.55 -21.56
N ARG A 404 -17.87 -17.01 -21.72
CA ARG A 404 -16.71 -17.73 -22.27
C ARG A 404 -15.73 -18.23 -21.21
N ASN A 405 -15.44 -17.44 -20.18
CA ASN A 405 -14.40 -17.75 -19.19
C ASN A 405 -14.59 -17.02 -17.83
N ASN A 406 -15.15 -17.74 -16.84
CA ASN A 406 -15.33 -17.20 -15.47
C ASN A 406 -14.04 -17.05 -14.65
N LYS A 407 -12.97 -17.76 -15.00
CA LYS A 407 -11.72 -17.76 -14.21
C LYS A 407 -10.88 -16.48 -14.32
N MET A 408 -11.18 -15.61 -15.30
CA MET A 408 -10.44 -14.35 -15.53
C MET A 408 -11.08 -13.14 -14.82
N LEU A 409 -12.22 -13.34 -14.15
CA LEU A 409 -12.98 -12.25 -13.55
C LEU A 409 -12.61 -12.10 -12.07
N ASP A 410 -11.83 -11.07 -11.77
CA ASP A 410 -11.51 -10.68 -10.39
C ASP A 410 -12.68 -9.89 -9.77
N LEU A 411 -12.76 -9.89 -8.42
CA LEU A 411 -13.74 -9.11 -7.66
C LEU A 411 -13.75 -7.62 -8.05
N ASP A 412 -12.58 -7.06 -8.35
CA ASP A 412 -12.43 -5.67 -8.77
C ASP A 412 -13.10 -5.38 -10.13
N ILE A 413 -13.15 -6.38 -11.03
CA ILE A 413 -13.84 -6.25 -12.32
C ILE A 413 -15.35 -6.30 -12.08
N TYR A 414 -15.83 -7.18 -11.21
CA TYR A 414 -17.24 -7.21 -10.79
C TYR A 414 -17.67 -5.90 -10.12
N HIS A 415 -16.85 -5.33 -9.23
CA HIS A 415 -17.13 -4.03 -8.63
C HIS A 415 -17.26 -2.92 -9.69
N LYS A 416 -16.34 -2.88 -10.66
CA LYS A 416 -16.41 -1.92 -11.77
C LYS A 416 -17.63 -2.16 -12.65
N TYR A 417 -18.02 -3.42 -12.86
CA TYR A 417 -19.23 -3.76 -13.59
C TYR A 417 -20.49 -3.28 -12.86
N MET A 418 -20.61 -3.53 -11.55
CA MET A 418 -21.69 -2.97 -10.73
C MET A 418 -21.71 -1.44 -10.81
N GLU A 419 -20.55 -0.77 -10.71
CA GLU A 419 -20.44 0.68 -10.89
C GLU A 419 -20.94 1.11 -12.29
N THR A 420 -20.56 0.42 -13.37
CA THR A 420 -21.06 0.73 -14.73
C THR A 420 -22.59 0.59 -14.81
N LEU A 421 -23.16 -0.47 -14.24
CA LEU A 421 -24.61 -0.70 -14.25
C LEU A 421 -25.35 0.35 -13.44
N THR A 422 -24.84 0.71 -12.25
CA THR A 422 -25.41 1.80 -11.45
C THR A 422 -25.49 3.10 -12.24
N THR A 423 -24.50 3.38 -13.09
CA THR A 423 -24.47 4.58 -13.92
C THR A 423 -25.33 4.50 -15.17
N ALA A 424 -25.36 3.36 -15.84
CA ALA A 424 -25.99 3.16 -17.14
C ALA A 424 -27.51 3.02 -17.07
N ARG A 425 -28.00 2.22 -16.11
CA ARG A 425 -29.40 1.79 -16.06
C ARG A 425 -30.08 2.12 -14.73
N PRO A 426 -30.16 3.41 -14.33
CA PRO A 426 -30.56 3.81 -12.99
C PRO A 426 -31.97 3.36 -12.54
N THR A 427 -32.78 2.80 -13.43
CA THR A 427 -34.12 2.28 -13.16
C THR A 427 -34.15 0.80 -12.76
N THR A 428 -33.17 -0.01 -13.15
CA THR A 428 -33.10 -1.46 -12.88
C THR A 428 -31.87 -1.88 -12.07
N CYS A 429 -31.00 -0.93 -11.68
CA CYS A 429 -29.71 -1.21 -11.06
C CYS A 429 -29.74 -2.13 -9.84
N GLY A 430 -30.71 -1.97 -8.94
CA GLY A 430 -30.74 -2.75 -7.70
C GLY A 430 -30.97 -4.24 -7.96
N GLU A 431 -31.85 -4.56 -8.92
CA GLU A 431 -32.13 -5.95 -9.30
C GLU A 431 -30.94 -6.56 -10.04
N GLU A 432 -30.39 -5.85 -11.03
CA GLU A 432 -29.23 -6.34 -11.78
C GLU A 432 -27.99 -6.52 -10.88
N CYS A 433 -27.79 -5.64 -9.88
CA CYS A 433 -26.68 -5.77 -8.92
C CYS A 433 -26.89 -6.90 -7.90
N LEU A 434 -28.14 -7.20 -7.51
CA LEU A 434 -28.45 -8.39 -6.71
C LEU A 434 -28.16 -9.66 -7.48
N ASP A 435 -28.61 -9.75 -8.73
CA ASP A 435 -28.37 -10.92 -9.58
C ASP A 435 -26.87 -11.15 -9.77
N ILE A 436 -26.06 -10.10 -9.82
CA ILE A 436 -24.59 -10.23 -9.89
C ILE A 436 -24.02 -10.69 -8.56
N TYR A 437 -24.52 -10.18 -7.44
CA TYR A 437 -24.08 -10.61 -6.12
C TYR A 437 -24.36 -12.10 -5.89
N GLU A 438 -25.57 -12.57 -6.21
CA GLU A 438 -25.95 -13.98 -6.15
C GLU A 438 -25.13 -14.81 -7.14
N ARG A 439 -24.85 -14.28 -8.34
CA ARG A 439 -23.96 -14.94 -9.30
C ARG A 439 -22.52 -15.03 -8.80
N ILE A 440 -21.98 -14.06 -8.07
CA ILE A 440 -20.62 -14.16 -7.49
C ILE A 440 -20.58 -15.26 -6.44
N ASP A 441 -21.61 -15.35 -5.60
CA ASP A 441 -21.73 -16.37 -4.55
C ASP A 441 -21.84 -17.79 -5.15
N LEU A 442 -22.59 -17.94 -6.25
CA LEU A 442 -22.83 -19.23 -6.92
C LEU A 442 -21.72 -19.64 -7.90
N SER A 443 -21.20 -18.72 -8.71
CA SER A 443 -20.29 -19.03 -9.83
C SER A 443 -18.80 -18.96 -9.47
N ALA A 444 -18.44 -18.31 -8.36
CA ALA A 444 -17.06 -18.07 -7.98
C ALA A 444 -16.84 -18.21 -6.45
N PRO A 445 -16.96 -19.42 -5.87
CA PRO A 445 -16.74 -19.65 -4.43
C PRO A 445 -15.29 -19.37 -3.95
N HIS A 446 -14.38 -19.10 -4.88
CA HIS A 446 -13.00 -18.68 -4.59
C HIS A 446 -12.86 -17.17 -4.33
N ILE A 447 -13.89 -16.37 -4.63
CA ILE A 447 -13.90 -14.93 -4.41
C ILE A 447 -14.65 -14.65 -3.11
N SER A 448 -13.92 -14.27 -2.07
CA SER A 448 -14.55 -13.84 -0.81
C SER A 448 -15.27 -12.51 -1.01
N ILE A 449 -16.57 -12.50 -0.78
CA ILE A 449 -17.40 -11.29 -0.77
C ILE A 449 -16.83 -10.29 0.24
N THR A 450 -16.66 -9.03 -0.18
CA THR A 450 -16.09 -7.98 0.65
C THR A 450 -17.14 -6.97 1.10
N LYS A 451 -16.87 -6.19 2.15
CA LYS A 451 -17.76 -5.09 2.58
C LYS A 451 -18.06 -4.10 1.44
N ARG A 452 -17.17 -3.97 0.46
CA ARG A 452 -17.34 -3.06 -0.69
C ARG A 452 -18.46 -3.52 -1.63
N SER A 453 -18.61 -4.82 -1.89
CA SER A 453 -19.68 -5.32 -2.75
C SER A 453 -21.06 -5.06 -2.14
N LEU A 454 -21.20 -5.26 -0.82
CA LEU A 454 -22.41 -4.91 -0.07
C LEU A 454 -22.76 -3.42 -0.21
N ILE A 455 -21.78 -2.53 0.00
CA ILE A 455 -21.98 -1.08 -0.15
C ILE A 455 -22.41 -0.72 -1.58
N LEU A 456 -21.84 -1.35 -2.61
CA LEU A 456 -22.21 -1.10 -3.99
C LEU A 456 -23.65 -1.52 -4.30
N VAL A 457 -24.11 -2.65 -3.78
CA VAL A 457 -25.51 -3.09 -3.89
C VAL A 457 -26.44 -2.08 -3.21
N TYR A 458 -26.12 -1.64 -1.99
CA TYR A 458 -26.90 -0.61 -1.30
C TYR A 458 -26.94 0.72 -2.04
N ASN A 459 -25.82 1.16 -2.61
CA ASN A 459 -25.76 2.37 -3.43
C ASN A 459 -26.59 2.23 -4.72
N ALA A 460 -26.61 1.04 -5.32
CA ALA A 460 -27.44 0.74 -6.49
C ALA A 460 -28.93 0.86 -6.15
N PHE A 461 -29.35 0.31 -5.02
CA PHE A 461 -30.72 0.45 -4.51
C PHE A 461 -31.08 1.89 -4.19
N GLN A 462 -30.21 2.62 -3.52
CA GLN A 462 -30.42 4.04 -3.23
C GLN A 462 -30.58 4.88 -4.50
N ARG A 463 -29.81 4.56 -5.55
CA ARG A 463 -29.92 5.26 -6.82
C ARG A 463 -31.21 4.91 -7.56
N GLN A 464 -31.66 3.65 -7.49
CA GLN A 464 -32.93 3.21 -8.06
C GLN A 464 -34.12 3.82 -7.33
N SER A 465 -34.06 3.96 -6.01
CA SER A 465 -35.09 4.59 -5.18
C SER A 465 -35.12 6.11 -5.26
N LEU A 466 -34.18 6.75 -5.95
CA LEU A 466 -34.25 8.19 -6.25
C LEU A 466 -35.01 8.50 -7.55
N LYS A 467 -35.30 7.50 -8.38
CA LYS A 467 -35.93 7.72 -9.68
C LYS A 467 -37.44 7.86 -9.56
N ALA A 468 -38.00 8.84 -10.27
CA ALA A 468 -39.43 9.08 -10.26
C ALA A 468 -40.26 7.91 -10.83
N VAL A 469 -39.67 7.08 -11.70
CA VAL A 469 -40.34 5.91 -12.31
C VAL A 469 -40.62 4.83 -11.26
N THR A 470 -39.77 4.70 -10.25
CA THR A 470 -39.94 3.74 -9.15
C THR A 470 -40.75 4.37 -8.01
N ASN A 471 -40.50 5.64 -7.65
CA ASN A 471 -41.18 6.30 -6.54
C ASN A 471 -42.65 6.66 -6.80
N LYS A 472 -43.09 6.61 -8.06
CA LYS A 472 -44.49 6.90 -8.42
C LYS A 472 -45.38 5.64 -8.43
N ASP A 473 -44.81 4.45 -8.47
CA ASP A 473 -45.56 3.19 -8.61
C ASP A 473 -45.46 2.38 -7.31
N GLU A 474 -46.58 2.26 -6.58
CA GLU A 474 -46.67 1.55 -5.29
C GLU A 474 -46.15 0.12 -5.37
N SER A 475 -46.60 -0.67 -6.35
CA SER A 475 -46.16 -2.06 -6.54
C SER A 475 -44.65 -2.24 -6.84
N LYS A 476 -44.00 -1.24 -7.47
CA LYS A 476 -42.56 -1.28 -7.71
C LYS A 476 -41.78 -0.92 -6.46
N THR A 477 -42.29 0.01 -5.64
CA THR A 477 -41.69 0.31 -4.34
C THR A 477 -41.75 -0.89 -3.39
N GLU A 478 -42.89 -1.61 -3.37
CA GLU A 478 -43.07 -2.81 -2.54
C GLU A 478 -42.14 -3.95 -2.95
N ASN A 479 -42.05 -4.22 -4.26
CA ASN A 479 -41.15 -5.26 -4.77
C ASN A 479 -39.68 -4.95 -4.46
N LEU A 480 -39.28 -3.68 -4.53
CA LEU A 480 -37.91 -3.25 -4.23
C LEU A 480 -37.60 -3.41 -2.72
N LEU A 481 -38.53 -3.02 -1.84
CA LEU A 481 -38.39 -3.20 -0.39
C LEU A 481 -38.31 -4.67 0.01
N ARG A 482 -39.17 -5.51 -0.58
CA ARG A 482 -39.15 -6.96 -0.34
C ARG A 482 -37.83 -7.60 -0.77
N LYS A 483 -37.25 -7.17 -1.90
CA LYS A 483 -35.95 -7.65 -2.39
C LYS A 483 -34.80 -7.24 -1.48
N ILE A 484 -34.79 -6.00 -0.99
CA ILE A 484 -33.78 -5.53 -0.03
C ILE A 484 -33.86 -6.33 1.28
N ARG A 485 -35.05 -6.57 1.82
CA ARG A 485 -35.19 -7.37 3.05
C ARG A 485 -34.68 -8.80 2.89
N LYS A 486 -35.08 -9.48 1.80
CA LYS A 486 -34.57 -10.82 1.48
C LYS A 486 -33.04 -10.85 1.39
N PHE A 487 -32.44 -9.79 0.85
CA PHE A 487 -30.99 -9.65 0.77
C PHE A 487 -30.32 -9.45 2.14
N ILE A 488 -30.91 -8.62 3.01
CA ILE A 488 -30.38 -8.42 4.37
C ILE A 488 -30.52 -9.72 5.19
N ASP A 489 -31.64 -10.42 5.05
CA ASP A 489 -31.92 -11.71 5.70
C ASP A 489 -30.92 -12.82 5.33
N SER A 490 -30.42 -12.81 4.09
CA SER A 490 -29.46 -13.81 3.60
C SER A 490 -28.01 -13.45 3.94
N THR A 491 -27.67 -12.15 4.03
CA THR A 491 -26.26 -11.70 4.09
C THR A 491 -25.82 -11.13 5.44
N GLU A 492 -26.63 -10.33 6.11
CA GLU A 492 -26.21 -9.52 7.27
C GLU A 492 -27.00 -9.81 8.56
N ALA A 493 -28.15 -10.47 8.46
CA ALA A 493 -29.00 -10.71 9.61
C ALA A 493 -28.40 -11.77 10.55
N LYS A 494 -28.20 -11.40 11.82
CA LYS A 494 -27.69 -12.30 12.87
C LYS A 494 -28.85 -12.98 13.56
N TYR A 495 -28.76 -14.29 13.78
CA TYR A 495 -29.75 -15.02 14.55
C TYR A 495 -29.60 -14.68 16.04
N SER A 496 -30.65 -14.13 16.66
CA SER A 496 -30.69 -13.88 18.10
C SER A 496 -31.45 -15.02 18.79
N SER A 497 -30.80 -15.66 19.76
CA SER A 497 -31.40 -16.73 20.56
C SER A 497 -32.52 -16.26 21.48
N LYS A 498 -32.62 -14.95 21.77
CA LYS A 498 -33.66 -14.38 22.63
C LYS A 498 -35.00 -14.18 21.92
N LEU A 499 -34.97 -13.76 20.66
CA LEU A 499 -36.18 -13.45 19.86
C LEU A 499 -36.55 -14.59 18.88
N ASN A 500 -35.76 -15.67 18.84
CA ASN A 500 -35.87 -16.77 17.86
C ASN A 500 -35.95 -16.30 16.40
N CYS A 501 -35.44 -15.11 16.09
CA CYS A 501 -35.50 -14.50 14.76
C CYS A 501 -34.15 -13.91 14.34
N LYS A 502 -33.98 -13.73 13.03
CA LYS A 502 -32.85 -12.99 12.47
C LYS A 502 -33.07 -11.49 12.69
N VAL A 503 -32.04 -10.77 13.15
CA VAL A 503 -32.11 -9.33 13.37
C VAL A 503 -30.98 -8.61 12.65
N TYR A 504 -31.32 -7.44 12.10
CA TYR A 504 -30.42 -6.61 11.31
C TYR A 504 -29.42 -5.87 12.18
N GLY A 505 -28.17 -5.75 11.72
CA GLY A 505 -27.15 -4.97 12.42
C GLY A 505 -27.25 -3.47 12.14
N LEU A 506 -26.58 -2.65 12.98
CA LEU A 506 -26.55 -1.18 12.89
C LEU A 506 -26.10 -0.67 11.50
N LYS A 507 -25.21 -1.41 10.82
CA LYS A 507 -24.67 -1.06 9.50
C LYS A 507 -25.72 -1.20 8.39
N SER A 508 -26.60 -2.19 8.47
CA SER A 508 -27.68 -2.42 7.51
C SER A 508 -28.70 -1.27 7.56
N TRP A 509 -29.02 -0.80 8.77
CA TRP A 509 -29.93 0.34 9.00
C TRP A 509 -29.41 1.66 8.40
N LYS A 510 -28.10 1.91 8.46
CA LYS A 510 -27.47 3.09 7.83
C LYS A 510 -27.77 3.17 6.33
N PHE A 511 -27.86 2.04 5.64
CA PHE A 511 -28.13 2.00 4.21
C PHE A 511 -29.63 1.90 3.90
N LEU A 512 -30.41 1.22 4.74
CA LEU A 512 -31.85 1.04 4.54
C LEU A 512 -32.64 2.35 4.73
N PHE A 513 -32.30 3.19 5.72
CA PHE A 513 -33.02 4.44 5.99
C PHE A 513 -32.94 5.47 4.85
N PRO A 514 -31.78 5.74 4.23
CA PRO A 514 -31.70 6.57 3.03
C PRO A 514 -32.58 6.07 1.88
N ILE A 515 -32.63 4.74 1.68
CA ILE A 515 -33.45 4.12 0.62
C ILE A 515 -34.94 4.35 0.94
N LEU A 516 -35.38 4.07 2.16
CA LEU A 516 -36.76 4.30 2.60
C LEU A 516 -37.18 5.76 2.49
N LYS A 517 -36.31 6.69 2.90
CA LYS A 517 -36.55 8.13 2.74
C LYS A 517 -36.77 8.51 1.28
N SER A 518 -35.95 7.98 0.38
CA SER A 518 -36.08 8.26 -1.06
C SER A 518 -37.33 7.65 -1.69
N LEU A 519 -37.74 6.44 -1.29
CA LEU A 519 -38.98 5.81 -1.74
C LEU A 519 -40.22 6.58 -1.23
N ASN A 520 -40.16 7.12 -0.01
CA ASN A 520 -41.28 7.80 0.61
C ASN A 520 -41.45 9.28 0.19
N MET A 521 -40.66 9.79 -0.77
CA MET A 521 -40.75 11.19 -1.24
C MET A 521 -42.12 11.57 -1.84
N HIS A 522 -42.93 10.59 -2.26
CA HIS A 522 -44.28 10.81 -2.81
C HIS A 522 -45.39 10.19 -1.95
N ASP A 523 -45.08 9.77 -0.71
CA ASP A 523 -46.02 9.14 0.23
C ASP A 523 -46.71 7.86 -0.27
N LYS A 524 -46.14 7.18 -1.27
CA LYS A 524 -46.74 5.99 -1.90
C LYS A 524 -46.29 4.64 -1.32
N VAL A 525 -45.47 4.62 -0.28
CA VAL A 525 -45.10 3.35 0.39
C VAL A 525 -46.29 2.90 1.22
N ALA A 526 -46.76 1.66 1.05
CA ALA A 526 -47.89 1.13 1.82
C ALA A 526 -47.61 1.16 3.34
N THR A 527 -48.65 1.43 4.14
CA THR A 527 -48.58 1.46 5.61
C THR A 527 -48.15 0.12 6.20
N VAL A 528 -48.54 -0.99 5.57
CA VAL A 528 -48.17 -2.37 5.94
C VAL A 528 -46.66 -2.60 5.83
N GLU A 529 -46.03 -2.03 4.81
CA GLU A 529 -44.59 -2.17 4.61
C GLU A 529 -43.78 -1.29 5.56
N LEU A 530 -44.22 -0.06 5.79
CA LEU A 530 -43.61 0.82 6.80
C LEU A 530 -43.71 0.21 8.20
N LYS A 531 -44.81 -0.48 8.52
CA LYS A 531 -44.98 -1.20 9.79
C LYS A 531 -43.96 -2.33 9.91
N SER A 532 -43.83 -3.17 8.90
CA SER A 532 -42.87 -4.27 8.95
C SER A 532 -41.40 -3.79 9.05
N VAL A 533 -41.07 -2.60 8.51
CA VAL A 533 -39.77 -1.96 8.77
C VAL A 533 -39.66 -1.55 10.24
N LEU A 534 -40.71 -0.94 10.79
CA LEU A 534 -40.74 -0.54 12.20
C LEU A 534 -40.57 -1.75 13.11
N ASP A 535 -41.30 -2.84 12.87
CA ASP A 535 -41.21 -4.07 13.66
C ASP A 535 -39.78 -4.66 13.65
N GLU A 536 -39.09 -4.62 12.50
CA GLU A 536 -37.68 -5.01 12.38
C GLU A 536 -36.72 -4.04 13.11
N TYR A 537 -37.01 -2.74 13.08
CA TYR A 537 -36.23 -1.72 13.78
C TYR A 537 -36.37 -1.82 15.30
N LEU A 538 -37.57 -2.11 15.78
CA LEU A 538 -37.87 -2.36 17.19
C LEU A 538 -37.13 -3.60 17.72
N LYS A 539 -37.11 -4.69 16.94
CA LYS A 539 -36.30 -5.88 17.26
C LYS A 539 -34.80 -5.56 17.34
N PHE A 540 -34.30 -4.66 16.50
CA PHE A 540 -32.91 -4.19 16.57
C PHE A 540 -32.63 -3.40 17.85
N LEU A 541 -33.51 -2.47 18.23
CA LEU A 541 -33.36 -1.68 19.45
C LEU A 541 -33.31 -2.55 20.71
N LEU A 542 -34.16 -3.59 20.79
CA LEU A 542 -34.14 -4.57 21.89
C LEU A 542 -32.79 -5.29 22.03
N ILE A 543 -32.13 -5.64 20.91
CA ILE A 543 -30.83 -6.31 20.95
C ILE A 543 -29.71 -5.33 21.29
N VAL A 544 -29.76 -4.09 20.80
CA VAL A 544 -28.73 -3.08 21.11
C VAL A 544 -28.76 -2.64 22.57
N ALA A 545 -29.95 -2.55 23.18
CA ALA A 545 -30.09 -2.31 24.62
C ALA A 545 -29.43 -3.41 25.46
N VAL A 546 -29.52 -4.67 25.00
CA VAL A 546 -29.00 -5.85 25.72
C VAL A 546 -27.51 -6.13 25.46
N GLU A 547 -27.03 -5.91 24.24
CA GLU A 547 -25.65 -6.18 23.83
C GLU A 547 -24.83 -4.88 23.80
N ASN A 548 -24.39 -4.42 24.97
CA ASN A 548 -23.44 -3.31 25.17
C ASN A 548 -22.05 -3.56 24.53
N GLY A 549 -21.98 -3.70 23.21
CA GLY A 549 -20.78 -4.20 22.53
C GLY A 549 -20.63 -3.84 21.07
N VAL A 550 -21.32 -2.82 20.54
CA VAL A 550 -21.09 -2.39 19.15
C VAL A 550 -20.12 -1.21 19.13
N GLU A 551 -18.86 -1.48 18.78
CA GLU A 551 -17.88 -0.47 18.32
C GLU A 551 -18.39 0.25 17.05
N ALA A 552 -19.36 1.13 17.21
CA ALA A 552 -19.91 1.98 16.16
C ALA A 552 -19.64 3.44 16.53
N SER A 553 -19.31 4.25 15.52
CA SER A 553 -19.06 5.67 15.72
C SER A 553 -20.32 6.35 16.31
N PRO A 554 -20.17 7.34 17.20
CA PRO A 554 -21.32 8.05 17.78
C PRO A 554 -22.18 8.74 16.70
N GLU A 555 -21.56 9.17 15.59
CA GLU A 555 -22.26 9.76 14.44
C GLU A 555 -23.20 8.77 13.73
N ASP A 556 -22.78 7.50 13.58
CA ASP A 556 -23.59 6.47 12.95
C ASP A 556 -24.81 6.13 13.82
N ARG A 557 -24.64 6.09 15.15
CA ARG A 557 -25.74 5.88 16.11
C ARG A 557 -26.75 7.02 16.06
N ARG A 558 -26.26 8.27 16.03
CA ARG A 558 -27.09 9.47 15.90
C ARG A 558 -27.93 9.45 14.62
N PHE A 559 -27.32 9.10 13.48
CA PHE A 559 -28.05 9.04 12.20
C PHE A 559 -29.20 8.03 12.22
N VAL A 560 -28.92 6.81 12.72
CA VAL A 560 -29.92 5.74 12.83
C VAL A 560 -31.08 6.15 13.75
N ALA A 561 -30.78 6.74 14.90
CA ALA A 561 -31.80 7.21 15.85
C ALA A 561 -32.67 8.33 15.25
N LEU A 562 -32.07 9.32 14.57
CA LEU A 562 -32.80 10.42 13.91
C LEU A 562 -33.74 9.92 12.81
N GLU A 563 -33.29 8.99 11.97
CA GLU A 563 -34.13 8.42 10.90
C GLU A 563 -35.21 7.49 11.47
N GLY A 564 -34.94 6.76 12.56
CA GLY A 564 -35.95 6.02 13.32
C GLY A 564 -37.07 6.93 13.85
N ILE A 565 -36.71 8.06 14.47
CA ILE A 565 -37.66 9.08 14.94
C ILE A 565 -38.49 9.65 13.77
N ARG A 566 -37.87 9.88 12.61
CA ARG A 566 -38.57 10.34 11.40
C ARG A 566 -39.56 9.30 10.89
N LEU A 567 -39.19 8.03 10.89
CA LEU A 567 -40.08 6.93 10.49
C LEU A 567 -41.31 6.85 11.41
N VAL A 568 -41.09 6.93 12.73
CA VAL A 568 -42.18 6.98 13.72
C VAL A 568 -43.07 8.21 13.49
N LYS A 569 -42.48 9.38 13.22
CA LYS A 569 -43.24 10.59 12.90
C LYS A 569 -44.12 10.41 11.65
N ILE A 570 -43.58 9.87 10.56
CA ILE A 570 -44.33 9.60 9.33
C ILE A 570 -45.52 8.67 9.60
N LEU A 571 -45.31 7.60 10.37
CA LEU A 571 -46.40 6.69 10.75
C LEU A 571 -47.45 7.39 11.61
N THR A 572 -47.06 8.23 12.57
CA THR A 572 -48.02 9.00 13.39
C THR A 572 -48.83 10.01 12.57
N GLU A 573 -48.25 10.63 11.54
CA GLU A 573 -48.93 11.59 10.67
C GLU A 573 -49.95 10.92 9.73
N ARG A 574 -49.68 9.68 9.30
CA ARG A 574 -50.61 8.88 8.50
C ARG A 574 -51.81 8.38 9.30
N ILE A 575 -51.67 8.20 10.60
CA ILE A 575 -52.78 7.89 11.51
C ILE A 575 -53.51 9.19 11.85
N LYS A 576 -54.29 9.70 10.89
CA LYS A 576 -55.18 10.85 11.11
C LYS A 576 -56.31 10.45 12.08
N LEU A 577 -56.41 11.18 13.18
CA LEU A 577 -57.57 11.17 14.06
C LEU A 577 -58.28 12.52 13.89
N PRO A 578 -59.61 12.57 13.93
CA PRO A 578 -60.31 13.81 14.20
C PRO A 578 -59.82 14.36 15.55
N THR A 579 -59.69 15.68 15.66
CA THR A 579 -59.46 16.36 16.94
C THR A 579 -60.64 16.06 17.86
N LEU A 580 -60.49 15.06 18.72
CA LEU A 580 -61.49 14.64 19.69
C LEU A 580 -61.05 15.13 21.06
N ASP A 581 -61.96 15.80 21.76
CA ASP A 581 -61.73 16.29 23.12
C ASP A 581 -61.59 15.12 24.11
N SER A 582 -60.95 15.37 25.25
CA SER A 582 -60.58 14.36 26.26
C SER A 582 -61.75 13.50 26.77
N GLU A 583 -62.99 13.97 26.63
CA GLU A 583 -64.21 13.27 27.05
C GLU A 583 -64.74 12.27 26.00
N GLU A 584 -64.46 12.50 24.71
CA GLU A 584 -64.88 11.62 23.60
C GLU A 584 -63.93 10.42 23.41
N ILE A 585 -62.72 10.49 23.97
CA ILE A 585 -61.72 9.41 23.90
C ILE A 585 -62.17 8.18 24.72
N ALA A 586 -62.94 8.40 25.80
CA ALA A 586 -63.43 7.34 26.69
C ALA A 586 -64.58 6.53 26.08
N THR A 587 -65.31 7.10 25.11
CA THR A 587 -66.50 6.49 24.47
C THR A 587 -66.17 5.73 23.18
N LEU A 588 -64.96 5.88 22.63
CA LEU A 588 -64.50 5.17 21.43
C LEU A 588 -64.45 3.64 21.66
N LYS A 589 -65.15 2.88 20.81
CA LYS A 589 -65.13 1.41 20.78
C LYS A 589 -64.54 0.89 19.46
N GLY A 590 -63.81 -0.24 19.53
CA GLY A 590 -63.32 -0.95 18.34
C GLY A 590 -62.09 -0.32 17.68
N ILE A 591 -62.19 0.00 16.39
CA ILE A 591 -61.08 0.33 15.48
C ILE A 591 -60.48 1.72 15.76
N GLU A 592 -61.28 2.67 16.23
CA GLU A 592 -60.82 4.03 16.52
C GLU A 592 -60.04 4.10 17.84
N ARG A 593 -60.43 3.27 18.82
CA ARG A 593 -59.68 3.11 20.08
C ARG A 593 -58.36 2.42 19.86
N SER A 594 -58.31 1.39 19.00
CA SER A 594 -57.02 0.79 18.62
C SER A 594 -56.15 1.80 17.88
N LYS A 595 -56.72 2.63 16.98
CA LYS A 595 -56.02 3.75 16.30
C LYS A 595 -55.43 4.78 17.26
N PHE A 596 -56.19 5.13 18.29
CA PHE A 596 -55.75 6.03 19.35
C PHE A 596 -54.62 5.41 20.19
N LEU A 597 -54.76 4.16 20.66
CA LEU A 597 -53.76 3.47 21.46
C LEU A 597 -52.45 3.30 20.69
N ALA A 598 -52.52 2.83 19.45
CA ALA A 598 -51.42 2.77 18.50
C ALA A 598 -50.65 4.09 18.40
N ARG A 599 -51.35 5.19 18.15
CA ARG A 599 -50.73 6.52 18.06
C ARG A 599 -50.10 6.94 19.38
N ARG A 600 -50.74 6.63 20.52
CA ARG A 600 -50.21 6.90 21.85
C ARG A 600 -48.92 6.12 22.12
N HIS A 601 -48.87 4.83 21.79
CA HIS A 601 -47.68 4.01 21.96
C HIS A 601 -46.53 4.49 21.05
N LEU A 602 -46.81 4.84 19.79
CA LEU A 602 -45.81 5.43 18.88
C LEU A 602 -45.28 6.79 19.38
N LEU A 603 -46.13 7.64 19.94
CA LEU A 603 -45.70 8.92 20.52
C LEU A 603 -44.84 8.72 21.78
N ARG A 604 -45.17 7.71 22.59
CA ARG A 604 -44.37 7.34 23.76
C ARG A 604 -42.99 6.80 23.34
N LEU A 605 -42.96 5.92 22.35
CA LEU A 605 -41.71 5.43 21.76
C LEU A 605 -40.86 6.56 21.14
N LYS A 606 -41.50 7.53 20.49
CA LYS A 606 -40.82 8.72 19.98
C LYS A 606 -40.17 9.55 21.09
N GLN A 607 -40.84 9.70 22.25
CA GLN A 607 -40.27 10.42 23.39
C GLN A 607 -39.05 9.68 23.94
N MET A 608 -39.13 8.36 24.10
CA MET A 608 -38.00 7.54 24.58
C MET A 608 -36.80 7.60 23.62
N LEU A 609 -37.02 7.50 22.30
CA LEU A 609 -35.93 7.64 21.32
C LEU A 609 -35.29 9.05 21.30
N LEU A 610 -36.03 10.09 21.66
CA LEU A 610 -35.49 11.45 21.78
C LEU A 610 -34.63 11.60 23.04
N GLU A 611 -35.00 10.92 24.13
CA GLU A 611 -34.20 10.84 25.36
C GLU A 611 -32.89 10.07 25.11
N ASP A 612 -32.95 8.90 24.46
CA ASP A 612 -31.77 8.12 24.06
C ASP A 612 -30.83 8.92 23.14
N LEU A 613 -31.39 9.74 22.25
CA LEU A 613 -30.61 10.61 21.38
C LEU A 613 -29.94 11.76 22.16
N ALA A 614 -30.60 12.31 23.17
CA ALA A 614 -30.01 13.32 24.05
C ALA A 614 -28.83 12.75 24.84
N ASP A 615 -28.93 11.49 25.28
CA ASP A 615 -27.84 10.76 25.95
C ASP A 615 -26.67 10.48 25.00
N ILE A 616 -26.93 10.16 23.73
CA ILE A 616 -25.89 9.97 22.69
C ILE A 616 -25.21 11.30 22.30
N GLU A 617 -25.96 12.41 22.26
CA GLU A 617 -25.45 13.75 21.92
C GLU A 617 -24.73 14.44 23.09
N GLY A 618 -24.81 13.90 24.31
CA GLY A 618 -24.10 14.39 25.48
C GLY A 618 -24.62 15.74 26.00
N MET A 619 -25.90 16.04 25.82
CA MET A 619 -26.53 17.21 26.43
C MET A 619 -26.72 16.97 27.94
N PRO A 620 -26.12 17.79 28.83
CA PRO A 620 -26.25 17.60 30.26
C PRO A 620 -27.51 18.32 30.73
N GLU A 621 -28.66 17.66 30.71
CA GLU A 621 -29.79 18.12 31.53
C GLU A 621 -29.90 17.24 32.78
N ASN A 622 -29.44 17.83 33.88
CA ASN A 622 -29.62 17.41 35.28
C ASN A 622 -28.95 16.10 35.71
N LYS A 623 -27.62 16.14 35.84
CA LYS A 623 -26.92 15.35 36.86
C LYS A 623 -27.29 15.86 38.26
N ASN A 624 -28.44 15.46 38.78
CA ASN A 624 -28.58 15.30 40.22
C ASN A 624 -28.00 13.94 40.57
N GLY A 625 -26.91 13.97 41.33
CA GLY A 625 -26.08 12.82 41.61
C GLY A 625 -26.79 11.76 42.44
N GLY A 626 -26.44 10.51 42.13
CA GLY A 626 -26.31 9.45 43.12
C GLY A 626 -27.48 8.49 43.25
N GLU A 627 -27.94 7.83 42.16
CA GLU A 627 -28.74 6.60 42.25
C GLU A 627 -28.90 5.85 40.88
N ASN A 628 -27.88 5.81 40.02
CA ASN A 628 -28.10 5.45 38.60
C ASN A 628 -28.24 3.95 38.27
N ASN A 629 -27.78 3.01 39.09
CA ASN A 629 -27.78 1.60 38.66
C ASN A 629 -29.16 0.92 38.72
N ASN A 630 -30.12 1.45 39.48
CA ASN A 630 -31.49 0.91 39.57
C ASN A 630 -32.49 1.63 38.64
N ILE A 631 -32.18 2.85 38.22
CA ILE A 631 -33.03 3.65 37.32
C ILE A 631 -32.84 3.19 35.88
N ASP A 632 -31.61 2.86 35.47
CA ASP A 632 -31.31 2.37 34.12
C ASP A 632 -31.98 1.01 33.85
N ALA A 633 -31.99 0.09 34.83
CA ALA A 633 -32.67 -1.21 34.71
C ALA A 633 -34.21 -1.10 34.64
N ASN A 634 -34.80 -0.15 35.39
CA ASN A 634 -36.24 0.14 35.30
C ASN A 634 -36.61 0.84 33.99
N ARG A 635 -35.72 1.67 33.43
CA ARG A 635 -35.91 2.32 32.13
C ARG A 635 -35.80 1.33 30.98
N GLU A 636 -34.82 0.44 31.02
CA GLU A 636 -34.68 -0.67 30.06
C GLU A 636 -35.93 -1.57 30.10
N GLY A 637 -36.43 -1.94 31.29
CA GLY A 637 -37.67 -2.72 31.43
C GLY A 637 -38.90 -2.01 30.88
N VAL A 638 -39.07 -0.71 31.13
CA VAL A 638 -40.19 0.08 30.56
C VAL A 638 -40.06 0.25 29.05
N PHE A 639 -38.84 0.33 28.52
CA PHE A 639 -38.59 0.38 27.08
C PHE A 639 -38.92 -0.95 26.41
N GLU A 640 -38.46 -2.06 27.00
CA GLU A 640 -38.79 -3.43 26.57
C GLU A 640 -40.31 -3.65 26.58
N ASP A 641 -41.00 -3.30 27.66
CA ASP A 641 -42.47 -3.40 27.78
C ASP A 641 -43.20 -2.59 26.70
N VAL A 642 -42.78 -1.36 26.43
CA VAL A 642 -43.42 -0.50 25.40
C VAL A 642 -43.16 -1.05 24.00
N VAL A 643 -41.97 -1.60 23.74
CA VAL A 643 -41.64 -2.20 22.45
C VAL A 643 -42.39 -3.51 22.24
N GLU A 644 -42.48 -4.37 23.26
CA GLU A 644 -43.29 -5.59 23.22
C GLU A 644 -44.77 -5.28 23.01
N LEU A 645 -45.32 -4.29 23.71
CA LEU A 645 -46.70 -3.83 23.50
C LEU A 645 -46.94 -3.34 22.06
N ILE A 646 -45.97 -2.67 21.43
CA ILE A 646 -46.09 -2.22 20.03
C ILE A 646 -46.04 -3.42 19.07
N LEU A 647 -45.18 -4.41 19.34
CA LEU A 647 -45.09 -5.64 18.55
C LEU A 647 -46.36 -6.51 18.68
N GLU A 648 -46.97 -6.53 19.86
CA GLU A 648 -48.22 -7.25 20.13
C GLU A 648 -49.45 -6.54 19.57
N THR A 649 -49.43 -5.20 19.45
CA THR A 649 -50.51 -4.48 18.78
C THR A 649 -50.54 -4.82 17.29
N SER A 650 -51.43 -5.74 16.90
CA SER A 650 -51.68 -6.10 15.52
C SER A 650 -52.32 -4.93 14.78
N TYR A 651 -51.49 -4.08 14.16
CA TYR A 651 -51.93 -3.08 13.17
C TYR A 651 -52.53 -3.69 11.90
N GLU A 652 -52.73 -5.01 11.82
CA GLU A 652 -53.29 -5.71 10.64
C GLU A 652 -54.72 -5.27 10.28
N ARG A 653 -55.39 -4.48 11.15
CA ARG A 653 -56.70 -3.88 10.90
C ARG A 653 -56.68 -2.37 10.62
N PHE A 654 -55.51 -1.75 10.36
CA PHE A 654 -55.37 -0.30 10.20
C PHE A 654 -55.55 0.23 8.79
#